data_AF-A0A4V0I8N0-F1
#
_entry.id   AF-A0A4V0I8N0-F1
#
_cell.length_a   1.000
_cell.length_b   1.000
_cell.length_c   1.000
_cell.angle_alpha   90.00
_cell.angle_beta   90.00
_cell.angle_gamma   90.00
#
_symmetry.space_group_name_H-M   'P 1'
#
loop_
_entity.id
_entity.type
_entity.pdbx_description
1 polymer ?
#
loop_
_entity_poly.entity_id
_entity_poly.type
_entity_poly.pdbx_seq_one_letter_code
_entity_poly.pdbx_strand_id
1 'polypeptide(L)'
;MRPHTLPLVCALGLLAAGSAHAQTGEAIYKDQCARCHGAAGEGTKKAPAPLVGDRSVPQLATVIDRTMPEDDPDKLDAAGSKKVAQYIFDTFYSPQAQARIKPPRVELSHLTIRQYRNAVADVIGSFRFPPKADPTQQGLRGDYFNSRGFQNDKRLIQRTDGEVNFDFKVGAPDGTQPVKVEPSKKDDKKEPPKKDAVPPKKDEPKKEPEKKEPAKFDPHQFSIRWEGSVVAPETGLYEFVVKTDQALRLWVNDNKKPLIDAWVKSGTDTEFRGSLFLLAGRPYPVRLEFSKAKQGVDDSKNKPPPPPKNAFISLHWKRPKGTLEVIPARHLTPVKFPEVAVIESPFPPDDRSLGWERGTSISKEWESATTDGAIEAAAYVLTRLPELAGAQDGAKDRDAKLKAFCLKFAERAFRRPLADDEKKLFIDRQFEGAGTDLDLAVKRVLLFVLKSPRFLYPDAGNLPENYAVAGKLALTLWDSFPDTPLLDAAAKGQLTNRAEVAKQAERMMADPRAKAKLREFLFTWLKLDQSPDLSKDEKRFPGFDAAVTADLRTSLELFLDDVVWNDGDFRKLLLADDLYVNGRLAKFYGINLPPDAGFTKVKFEADKRSGVVTHPYLLAVLAYNAETSPIHRGVFVARGLLGISIRPPKDAFTPLAADLHPKLTTRERVLLQTKPAACAGCHSVMNPLGFALENFDAVGKFRGTENGKPVDAVGSYDTRAGATAKFTGAKELGKFLAASPEVADAFTERLFHHYVKQPVMAYGLTKPDELVKTFSENGYNVRKLVVDIAVTTATVKTPPK
;
A
#
# COMPACT_ATOMS: atom_id res chain seq x y z
N MET A 1 6.50 51.49 -98.85
CA MET A 1 7.91 51.72 -98.48
C MET A 1 8.37 50.57 -97.60
N ARG A 2 9.60 50.08 -97.82
CA ARG A 2 10.42 49.31 -96.85
C ARG A 2 10.50 50.03 -95.48
N PRO A 3 11.01 49.42 -94.38
CA PRO A 3 11.71 48.11 -94.24
C PRO A 3 11.02 47.17 -93.21
N HIS A 4 11.16 45.84 -93.17
CA HIS A 4 12.32 44.94 -92.97
C HIS A 4 13.14 45.15 -91.70
N THR A 5 12.79 44.42 -90.62
CA THR A 5 13.71 43.76 -89.68
C THR A 5 12.96 42.72 -88.82
N LEU A 6 13.51 41.51 -88.76
CA LEU A 6 13.11 40.35 -87.94
C LEU A 6 13.19 40.64 -86.43
N PRO A 7 12.48 39.86 -85.58
CA PRO A 7 13.25 39.13 -84.58
C PRO A 7 12.84 37.66 -84.38
N LEU A 8 13.91 36.90 -84.20
CA LEU A 8 14.13 35.55 -83.69
C LEU A 8 13.02 34.89 -82.86
N VAL A 9 12.61 33.71 -83.32
CA VAL A 9 11.88 32.69 -82.56
C VAL A 9 12.84 32.05 -81.55
N CYS A 10 12.56 32.18 -80.26
CA CYS A 10 13.15 31.34 -79.22
C CYS A 10 12.00 30.73 -78.41
N ALA A 11 11.69 29.48 -78.70
CA ALA A 11 10.71 28.69 -77.98
C ALA A 11 11.24 28.37 -76.57
N LEU A 12 10.82 29.12 -75.56
CA LEU A 12 10.80 28.64 -74.18
C LEU A 12 9.50 27.84 -73.97
N GLY A 13 9.60 26.53 -74.04
CA GLY A 13 8.60 25.66 -73.44
C GLY A 13 8.62 25.86 -71.93
N LEU A 14 7.57 26.45 -71.37
CA LEU A 14 7.31 26.32 -69.94
C LEU A 14 7.07 24.84 -69.66
N LEU A 15 8.07 24.18 -69.06
CA LEU A 15 7.85 23.00 -68.24
C LEU A 15 6.94 23.43 -67.09
N ALA A 16 5.64 23.18 -67.25
CA ALA A 16 4.72 23.15 -66.12
C ALA A 16 5.18 22.02 -65.20
N ALA A 17 5.91 22.38 -64.14
CA ALA A 17 6.15 21.50 -63.01
C ALA A 17 4.78 21.12 -62.43
N GLY A 18 4.32 19.91 -62.74
CA GLY A 18 3.16 19.33 -62.09
C GLY A 18 3.44 19.23 -60.60
N SER A 19 2.76 20.07 -59.82
CA SER A 19 2.73 19.97 -58.37
C SER A 19 2.09 18.62 -57.99
N ALA A 20 2.92 17.62 -57.69
CA ALA A 20 2.47 16.40 -57.04
C ALA A 20 1.80 16.79 -55.73
N HIS A 21 0.46 16.77 -55.68
CA HIS A 21 -0.27 16.97 -54.44
C HIS A 21 0.14 15.84 -53.49
N ALA A 22 0.90 16.18 -52.44
CA ALA A 22 1.36 15.22 -51.47
C ALA A 22 0.12 14.60 -50.78
N GLN A 23 -0.17 13.34 -51.10
CA GLN A 23 -1.35 12.61 -50.61
C GLN A 23 -1.41 12.68 -49.07
N THR A 24 -2.60 12.95 -48.51
CA THR A 24 -2.83 13.01 -47.06
C THR A 24 -2.92 11.59 -46.47
N GLY A 25 -2.71 11.46 -45.16
CA GLY A 25 -2.84 10.15 -44.49
C GLY A 25 -4.23 9.54 -44.62
N GLU A 26 -5.28 10.37 -44.59
CA GLU A 26 -6.66 9.95 -44.83
C GLU A 26 -6.87 9.41 -46.26
N ALA A 27 -6.34 10.11 -47.26
CA ALA A 27 -6.45 9.69 -48.65
C ALA A 27 -5.72 8.37 -48.89
N ILE A 28 -4.52 8.20 -48.30
CA ILE A 28 -3.78 6.94 -48.32
C ILE A 28 -4.59 5.82 -47.64
N TYR A 29 -5.17 6.07 -46.47
CA TYR A 29 -5.98 5.07 -45.76
C TYR A 29 -7.18 4.61 -46.58
N LYS A 30 -7.93 5.55 -47.16
CA LYS A 30 -9.12 5.26 -47.98
C LYS A 30 -8.77 4.43 -49.22
N ASP A 31 -7.67 4.76 -49.88
CA ASP A 31 -7.22 4.10 -51.11
C ASP A 31 -6.62 2.71 -50.85
N GLN A 32 -5.81 2.56 -49.80
CA GLN A 32 -4.94 1.39 -49.64
C GLN A 32 -5.25 0.49 -48.43
N CYS A 33 -5.92 1.02 -47.39
CA CYS A 33 -6.11 0.31 -46.12
C CYS A 33 -7.57 -0.08 -45.84
N ALA A 34 -8.52 0.80 -46.18
CA ALA A 34 -9.92 0.67 -45.79
C ALA A 34 -10.60 -0.62 -46.30
N ARG A 35 -10.18 -1.15 -47.46
CA ARG A 35 -10.70 -2.41 -48.01
C ARG A 35 -10.50 -3.62 -47.08
N CYS A 36 -9.42 -3.64 -46.31
CA CYS A 36 -9.10 -4.71 -45.36
C CYS A 36 -9.55 -4.37 -43.94
N HIS A 37 -9.41 -3.10 -43.53
CA HIS A 37 -9.60 -2.68 -42.14
C HIS A 37 -10.94 -1.98 -41.84
N GLY A 38 -11.78 -1.74 -42.86
CA GLY A 38 -13.03 -0.99 -42.71
C GLY A 38 -12.82 0.52 -42.85
N ALA A 39 -13.90 1.25 -43.13
CA ALA A 39 -13.83 2.69 -43.40
C ALA A 39 -13.46 3.51 -42.15
N ALA A 40 -13.84 3.03 -40.98
CA ALA A 40 -13.56 3.61 -39.67
C ALA A 40 -12.57 2.76 -38.84
N GLY A 41 -11.87 1.79 -39.47
CA GLY A 41 -10.95 0.90 -38.78
C GLY A 41 -11.64 -0.17 -37.92
N GLU A 42 -12.93 -0.43 -38.16
CA GLU A 42 -13.78 -1.37 -37.40
C GLU A 42 -13.45 -2.85 -37.64
N GLY A 43 -12.63 -3.15 -38.65
CA GLY A 43 -12.33 -4.50 -39.10
C GLY A 43 -13.32 -5.01 -40.15
N THR A 44 -12.90 -6.00 -40.93
CA THR A 44 -13.73 -6.67 -41.95
C THR A 44 -13.62 -8.20 -41.82
N LYS A 45 -14.29 -8.97 -42.67
CA LYS A 45 -14.07 -10.43 -42.72
C LYS A 45 -12.61 -10.80 -43.04
N LYS A 46 -11.88 -9.96 -43.80
CA LYS A 46 -10.47 -10.21 -44.16
C LYS A 46 -9.53 -9.87 -42.99
N ALA A 47 -9.79 -8.78 -42.26
CA ALA A 47 -9.07 -8.43 -41.04
C ALA A 47 -10.08 -8.08 -39.93
N PRO A 48 -10.54 -9.07 -39.14
CA PRO A 48 -11.66 -8.89 -38.22
C PRO A 48 -11.31 -8.10 -36.95
N ALA A 49 -10.03 -7.88 -36.69
CA ALA A 49 -9.60 -7.08 -35.55
C ALA A 49 -9.75 -5.58 -35.89
N PRO A 50 -10.45 -4.80 -35.06
CA PRO A 50 -10.48 -3.35 -35.23
C PRO A 50 -9.08 -2.76 -35.01
N LEU A 51 -8.78 -1.66 -35.70
CA LEU A 51 -7.55 -0.91 -35.57
C LEU A 51 -7.58 -0.08 -34.29
N VAL A 52 -7.38 -0.75 -33.15
CA VAL A 52 -7.31 -0.14 -31.82
C VAL A 52 -6.06 -0.64 -31.09
N GLY A 53 -5.36 0.26 -30.40
CA GLY A 53 -4.20 -0.10 -29.59
C GLY A 53 -3.52 1.09 -28.94
N ASP A 54 -2.31 0.85 -28.45
CA ASP A 54 -1.54 1.79 -27.61
C ASP A 54 -0.13 2.10 -28.17
N ARG A 55 0.19 1.61 -29.38
CA ARG A 55 1.45 1.95 -30.06
C ARG A 55 1.49 3.43 -30.41
N SER A 56 2.66 4.04 -30.30
CA SER A 56 2.87 5.42 -30.75
C SER A 56 2.82 5.54 -32.27
N VAL A 57 2.65 6.76 -32.79
CA VAL A 57 2.66 7.02 -34.24
C VAL A 57 3.95 6.50 -34.90
N PRO A 58 5.17 6.76 -34.38
CA PRO A 58 6.39 6.17 -34.94
C PRO A 58 6.37 4.64 -34.95
N GLN A 59 5.93 4.00 -33.87
CA GLN A 59 5.87 2.54 -33.79
C GLN A 59 4.85 1.96 -34.77
N LEU A 60 3.71 2.61 -34.91
CA LEU A 60 2.67 2.23 -35.86
C LEU A 60 3.14 2.43 -37.30
N ALA A 61 3.85 3.51 -37.59
CA ALA A 61 4.46 3.75 -38.89
C ALA A 61 5.44 2.63 -39.27
N THR A 62 6.31 2.22 -38.35
CA THR A 62 7.24 1.09 -38.58
C THR A 62 6.52 -0.23 -38.85
N VAL A 63 5.35 -0.46 -38.25
CA VAL A 63 4.54 -1.66 -38.53
C VAL A 63 3.98 -1.57 -39.94
N ILE A 64 3.37 -0.45 -40.29
CA ILE A 64 2.77 -0.22 -41.59
C ILE A 64 3.83 -0.38 -42.68
N ASP A 65 4.97 0.28 -42.53
CA ASP A 65 6.12 0.22 -43.43
C ASP A 65 6.62 -1.21 -43.69
N ARG A 66 6.52 -2.10 -42.70
CA ARG A 66 7.05 -3.48 -42.82
C ARG A 66 6.03 -4.52 -43.23
N THR A 67 4.74 -4.20 -43.17
CA THR A 67 3.67 -5.21 -43.27
C THR A 67 2.50 -4.80 -44.15
N MET A 68 2.47 -3.55 -44.61
CA MET A 68 1.32 -2.99 -45.31
C MET A 68 1.74 -2.21 -46.57
N PRO A 69 0.97 -2.33 -47.66
CA PRO A 69 -0.14 -3.25 -47.86
C PRO A 69 0.27 -4.73 -47.82
N GLU A 70 -0.60 -5.61 -47.30
CA GLU A 70 -0.32 -7.07 -47.15
C GLU A 70 0.18 -7.73 -48.45
N ASP A 71 -0.35 -7.28 -49.59
CA ASP A 71 -0.03 -7.82 -50.92
C ASP A 71 1.25 -7.20 -51.52
N ASP A 72 1.71 -6.05 -51.01
CA ASP A 72 2.86 -5.28 -51.54
C ASP A 72 3.44 -4.32 -50.50
N PRO A 73 4.20 -4.80 -49.49
CA PRO A 73 4.66 -3.99 -48.36
C PRO A 73 5.57 -2.81 -48.73
N ASP A 74 6.22 -2.85 -49.89
CA ASP A 74 7.13 -1.80 -50.36
C ASP A 74 6.40 -0.66 -51.11
N LYS A 75 5.06 -0.74 -51.24
CA LYS A 75 4.24 0.23 -51.98
C LYS A 75 4.18 1.61 -51.31
N LEU A 76 4.28 1.67 -49.98
CA LEU A 76 4.28 2.91 -49.20
C LEU A 76 5.72 3.24 -48.79
N ASP A 77 6.19 4.43 -49.14
CA ASP A 77 7.44 4.93 -48.58
C ASP A 77 7.28 5.30 -47.09
N ALA A 78 8.39 5.45 -46.37
CA ALA A 78 8.38 5.76 -44.94
C ALA A 78 7.58 7.04 -44.60
N ALA A 79 7.55 8.02 -45.52
CA ALA A 79 6.78 9.25 -45.36
C ALA A 79 5.26 9.00 -45.46
N GLY A 80 4.83 8.19 -46.42
CA GLY A 80 3.46 7.71 -46.58
C GLY A 80 3.01 6.89 -45.38
N SER A 81 3.84 5.92 -44.95
CA SER A 81 3.62 5.10 -43.75
C SER A 81 3.40 5.96 -42.50
N LYS A 82 4.20 7.01 -42.30
CA LYS A 82 4.04 7.94 -41.17
C LYS A 82 2.74 8.75 -41.24
N LYS A 83 2.36 9.24 -42.43
CA LYS A 83 1.12 10.01 -42.62
C LYS A 83 -0.12 9.17 -42.34
N VAL A 84 -0.18 7.95 -42.88
CA VAL A 84 -1.32 7.06 -42.67
C VAL A 84 -1.36 6.56 -41.22
N ALA A 85 -0.20 6.31 -40.59
CA ALA A 85 -0.11 6.00 -39.16
C ALA A 85 -0.70 7.12 -38.28
N GLN A 86 -0.36 8.39 -38.57
CA GLN A 86 -0.91 9.54 -37.85
C GLN A 86 -2.43 9.61 -37.98
N TYR A 87 -2.95 9.47 -39.22
CA TYR A 87 -4.39 9.46 -39.45
C TYR A 87 -5.09 8.32 -38.69
N ILE A 88 -4.55 7.09 -38.76
CA ILE A 88 -5.05 5.93 -38.01
C ILE A 88 -5.07 6.23 -36.50
N PHE A 89 -3.95 6.72 -35.97
CA PHE A 89 -3.77 7.03 -34.54
C PHE A 89 -4.80 8.04 -34.04
N ASP A 90 -5.00 9.12 -34.78
CA ASP A 90 -5.90 10.20 -34.39
C ASP A 90 -7.37 9.87 -34.61
N THR A 91 -7.69 9.04 -35.60
CA THR A 91 -9.08 8.83 -36.01
C THR A 91 -9.72 7.67 -35.26
N PHE A 92 -9.02 6.54 -35.10
CA PHE A 92 -9.61 5.34 -34.49
C PHE A 92 -8.67 4.54 -33.58
N TYR A 93 -7.35 4.67 -33.68
CA TYR A 93 -6.47 3.71 -32.99
C TYR A 93 -6.15 4.04 -31.54
N SER A 94 -5.83 5.30 -31.23
CA SER A 94 -5.37 5.69 -29.89
C SER A 94 -6.47 5.61 -28.82
N PRO A 95 -6.11 5.49 -27.52
CA PRO A 95 -7.08 5.61 -26.44
C PRO A 95 -7.92 6.90 -26.51
N GLN A 96 -7.31 8.03 -26.91
CA GLN A 96 -7.99 9.30 -27.10
C GLN A 96 -8.98 9.26 -28.26
N ALA A 97 -8.62 8.64 -29.39
CA ALA A 97 -9.52 8.45 -30.52
C ALA A 97 -10.71 7.56 -30.14
N GLN A 98 -10.45 6.44 -29.45
CA GLN A 98 -11.49 5.56 -28.94
C GLN A 98 -12.40 6.26 -27.94
N ALA A 99 -11.85 7.11 -27.07
CA ALA A 99 -12.63 7.93 -26.14
C ALA A 99 -13.43 9.04 -26.84
N ARG A 100 -13.06 9.48 -28.05
CA ARG A 100 -13.92 10.37 -28.86
C ARG A 100 -15.07 9.63 -29.52
N ILE A 101 -14.79 8.44 -30.06
CA ILE A 101 -15.79 7.59 -30.74
C ILE A 101 -16.81 7.04 -29.73
N LYS A 102 -16.30 6.52 -28.61
CA LYS A 102 -17.09 5.95 -27.52
C LYS A 102 -16.61 6.53 -26.19
N PRO A 103 -17.10 7.74 -25.82
CA PRO A 103 -16.70 8.39 -24.59
C PRO A 103 -16.91 7.51 -23.35
N PRO A 104 -15.85 7.26 -22.56
CA PRO A 104 -16.01 6.60 -21.28
C PRO A 104 -16.88 7.47 -20.37
N ARG A 105 -17.75 6.82 -19.60
CA ARG A 105 -18.64 7.49 -18.64
C ARG A 105 -18.30 7.01 -17.25
N VAL A 106 -18.59 7.84 -16.25
CA VAL A 106 -18.56 7.39 -14.85
C VAL A 106 -19.66 6.35 -14.69
N GLU A 107 -19.26 5.11 -14.43
CA GLU A 107 -20.19 4.02 -14.20
C GLU A 107 -20.73 4.06 -12.77
N LEU A 108 -21.97 3.58 -12.59
CA LEU A 108 -22.51 3.40 -11.24
C LEU A 108 -21.79 2.21 -10.61
N SER A 109 -21.00 2.46 -9.57
CA SER A 109 -20.30 1.43 -8.81
C SER A 109 -20.91 1.28 -7.42
N HIS A 110 -20.93 0.05 -6.92
CA HIS A 110 -21.12 -0.23 -5.51
C HIS A 110 -19.79 -0.06 -4.75
N LEU A 111 -19.86 0.00 -3.42
CA LEU A 111 -18.67 -0.04 -2.57
C LEU A 111 -17.87 -1.31 -2.86
N THR A 112 -16.56 -1.18 -3.10
CA THR A 112 -15.65 -2.34 -3.12
C THR A 112 -15.60 -2.98 -1.72
N ILE A 113 -15.06 -4.20 -1.59
CA ILE A 113 -14.96 -4.90 -0.29
C ILE A 113 -14.27 -4.01 0.75
N ARG A 114 -13.17 -3.37 0.34
CA ARG A 114 -12.42 -2.46 1.21
C ARG A 114 -13.25 -1.24 1.59
N GLN A 115 -13.93 -0.63 0.62
CA GLN A 115 -14.76 0.54 0.88
C GLN A 115 -15.92 0.21 1.83
N TYR A 116 -16.55 -0.96 1.67
CA TYR A 116 -17.60 -1.45 2.57
C TYR A 116 -17.08 -1.62 4.00
N ARG A 117 -15.96 -2.32 4.19
CA ARG A 117 -15.37 -2.55 5.52
C ARG A 117 -14.98 -1.25 6.22
N ASN A 118 -14.32 -0.33 5.50
CA ASN A 118 -13.94 0.97 6.04
C ASN A 118 -15.16 1.85 6.34
N ALA A 119 -16.16 1.86 5.46
CA ALA A 119 -17.41 2.58 5.65
C ALA A 119 -18.13 2.13 6.91
N VAL A 120 -18.35 0.81 7.10
CA VAL A 120 -19.00 0.28 8.31
C VAL A 120 -18.19 0.61 9.55
N ALA A 121 -16.87 0.42 9.52
CA ALA A 121 -15.98 0.73 10.63
C ALA A 121 -16.04 2.21 11.02
N ASP A 122 -16.08 3.13 10.05
CA ASP A 122 -16.13 4.57 10.31
C ASP A 122 -17.51 5.08 10.72
N VAL A 123 -18.60 4.52 10.18
CA VAL A 123 -19.96 4.88 10.63
C VAL A 123 -20.13 4.51 12.10
N ILE A 124 -19.77 3.28 12.49
CA ILE A 124 -19.84 2.84 13.89
C ILE A 124 -18.81 3.60 14.74
N GLY A 125 -17.59 3.77 14.23
CA GLY A 125 -16.50 4.48 14.90
C GLY A 125 -16.80 5.96 15.16
N SER A 126 -17.68 6.60 14.37
CA SER A 126 -18.07 8.00 14.54
C SER A 126 -18.79 8.30 15.86
N PHE A 127 -19.27 7.26 16.55
CA PHE A 127 -19.87 7.35 17.89
C PHE A 127 -18.84 7.19 19.02
N ARG A 128 -17.56 6.99 18.68
CA ARG A 128 -16.45 6.92 19.62
C ARG A 128 -15.57 8.16 19.44
N PHE A 129 -15.09 8.73 20.54
CA PHE A 129 -14.20 9.91 20.51
C PHE A 129 -12.76 9.46 20.73
N PRO A 130 -11.96 9.25 19.66
CA PRO A 130 -10.59 8.81 19.84
C PRO A 130 -9.75 9.90 20.52
N PRO A 131 -8.83 9.53 21.42
CA PRO A 131 -7.88 10.49 21.98
C PRO A 131 -6.94 11.02 20.89
N LYS A 132 -6.39 12.22 21.10
CA LYS A 132 -5.27 12.71 20.30
C LYS A 132 -4.01 11.94 20.73
N ALA A 133 -3.26 11.42 19.76
CA ALA A 133 -1.96 10.81 20.01
C ALA A 133 -0.85 11.67 19.43
N ASP A 134 0.26 11.78 20.18
CA ASP A 134 1.51 12.33 19.68
C ASP A 134 2.25 11.24 18.89
N PRO A 135 2.47 11.41 17.57
CA PRO A 135 3.14 10.40 16.75
C PRO A 135 4.62 10.17 17.13
N THR A 136 5.22 11.05 17.93
CA THR A 136 6.58 10.88 18.46
C THR A 136 6.63 9.91 19.64
N GLN A 137 5.50 9.69 20.33
CA GLN A 137 5.40 8.74 21.43
C GLN A 137 5.11 7.34 20.90
N GLN A 138 6.14 6.48 20.96
CA GLN A 138 6.09 5.10 20.48
C GLN A 138 6.23 4.10 21.62
N GLY A 139 5.68 2.91 21.44
CA GLY A 139 5.73 1.82 22.41
C GLY A 139 4.42 1.60 23.16
N LEU A 140 4.46 0.81 24.23
CA LEU A 140 3.31 0.53 25.10
C LEU A 140 3.61 1.01 26.53
N ARG A 141 2.59 1.49 27.23
CA ARG A 141 2.71 1.82 28.65
C ARG A 141 2.81 0.52 29.45
N GLY A 142 3.96 0.27 30.05
CA GLY A 142 4.24 -0.85 30.95
C GLY A 142 4.06 -0.45 32.42
N ASP A 143 3.11 -1.08 33.11
CA ASP A 143 2.97 -1.06 34.56
C ASP A 143 3.56 -2.35 35.14
N TYR A 144 4.56 -2.24 36.01
CA TYR A 144 5.29 -3.38 36.58
C TYR A 144 5.01 -3.51 38.08
N PHE A 145 4.66 -4.72 38.51
CA PHE A 145 4.16 -5.00 39.85
C PHE A 145 4.99 -6.07 40.55
N ASN A 146 5.32 -5.83 41.82
CA ASN A 146 5.97 -6.81 42.69
C ASN A 146 4.95 -7.77 43.33
N SER A 147 4.04 -8.28 42.51
CA SER A 147 3.03 -9.27 42.87
C SER A 147 2.48 -9.91 41.61
N ARG A 148 1.72 -11.00 41.76
CA ARG A 148 1.03 -11.66 40.64
C ARG A 148 -0.25 -10.93 40.19
N GLY A 149 -0.88 -10.18 41.08
CA GLY A 149 -2.29 -9.75 40.95
C GLY A 149 -2.53 -8.34 40.43
N PHE A 150 -1.53 -7.68 39.82
CA PHE A 150 -1.62 -6.29 39.35
C PHE A 150 -2.15 -5.31 40.42
N GLN A 151 -1.80 -5.55 41.69
CA GLN A 151 -2.24 -4.73 42.82
C GLN A 151 -1.58 -3.35 42.76
N ASN A 152 -2.38 -2.27 42.75
CA ASN A 152 -1.87 -0.91 42.53
C ASN A 152 -0.86 -0.45 43.60
N ASP A 153 -1.03 -0.88 44.85
CA ASP A 153 -0.10 -0.63 45.96
C ASP A 153 1.23 -1.39 45.82
N LYS A 154 1.31 -2.36 44.90
CA LYS A 154 2.50 -3.14 44.55
C LYS A 154 3.13 -2.72 43.23
N ARG A 155 2.66 -1.65 42.58
CA ARG A 155 3.26 -1.13 41.34
C ARG A 155 4.57 -0.40 41.66
N LEU A 156 5.68 -0.88 41.10
CA LEU A 156 7.02 -0.32 41.35
C LEU A 156 7.56 0.51 40.19
N ILE A 157 7.21 0.18 38.94
CA ILE A 157 7.64 0.92 37.76
C ILE A 157 6.43 1.22 36.88
N GLN A 158 6.40 2.43 36.32
CA GLN A 158 5.57 2.80 35.19
C GLN A 158 6.45 3.47 34.14
N ARG A 159 6.53 2.90 32.94
CA ARG A 159 7.31 3.45 31.83
C ARG A 159 6.69 3.11 30.48
N THR A 160 7.24 3.67 29.41
CA THR A 160 6.89 3.27 28.05
C THR A 160 7.97 2.36 27.50
N ASP A 161 7.60 1.16 27.09
CA ASP A 161 8.50 0.20 26.46
C ASP A 161 8.29 0.26 24.94
N GLY A 162 9.35 0.56 24.20
CA GLY A 162 9.28 0.70 22.74
C GLY A 162 8.82 -0.58 22.04
N GLU A 163 9.26 -1.73 22.54
CA GLU A 163 8.83 -3.06 22.10
C GLU A 163 8.65 -3.97 23.31
N VAL A 164 7.85 -5.02 23.18
CA VAL A 164 7.77 -6.08 24.20
C VAL A 164 8.66 -7.24 23.75
N ASN A 165 9.90 -7.24 24.23
CA ASN A 165 10.92 -8.23 23.90
C ASN A 165 11.95 -8.32 25.05
N PHE A 166 11.58 -9.01 26.11
CA PHE A 166 12.33 -9.06 27.37
C PHE A 166 12.79 -10.49 27.69
N ASP A 167 14.06 -10.65 28.05
CA ASP A 167 14.59 -11.86 28.69
C ASP A 167 15.14 -11.48 30.08
N PHE A 168 14.37 -11.79 31.12
CA PHE A 168 14.75 -11.53 32.50
C PHE A 168 15.71 -12.59 33.04
N LYS A 169 15.92 -13.70 32.32
CA LYS A 169 16.62 -14.88 32.84
C LYS A 169 16.07 -15.21 34.24
N VAL A 170 16.94 -15.47 35.20
CA VAL A 170 16.58 -15.74 36.61
C VAL A 170 16.26 -14.48 37.43
N GLY A 171 16.37 -13.29 36.83
CA GLY A 171 16.17 -12.01 37.49
C GLY A 171 14.72 -11.52 37.54
N ALA A 172 14.59 -10.23 37.80
CA ALA A 172 13.35 -9.47 37.80
C ALA A 172 13.53 -8.17 37.00
N PRO A 173 12.45 -7.45 36.67
CA PRO A 173 12.57 -6.13 36.07
C PRO A 173 13.39 -5.21 36.98
N ASP A 174 14.48 -4.65 36.47
CA ASP A 174 15.21 -3.58 37.12
C ASP A 174 14.81 -2.23 36.50
N GLY A 175 14.97 -1.15 37.26
CA GLY A 175 14.62 0.21 36.80
C GLY A 175 15.45 0.72 35.62
N THR A 176 16.39 -0.09 35.12
CA THR A 176 17.23 0.19 33.96
C THR A 176 16.55 -0.19 32.64
N GLN A 177 16.85 0.52 31.56
CA GLN A 177 16.33 0.22 30.22
C GLN A 177 16.85 -1.16 29.73
N PRO A 178 16.07 -1.89 28.91
CA PRO A 178 16.36 -3.30 28.61
C PRO A 178 17.70 -3.50 27.91
N VAL A 179 18.47 -4.47 28.41
CA VAL A 179 19.60 -5.07 27.67
C VAL A 179 19.01 -5.85 26.49
N LYS A 180 19.32 -5.40 25.26
CA LYS A 180 19.00 -6.16 24.03
C LYS A 180 19.70 -7.52 24.08
N VAL A 181 18.98 -8.58 23.72
CA VAL A 181 19.46 -9.96 23.79
C VAL A 181 20.65 -10.19 22.85
N GLU A 182 21.83 -10.45 23.42
CA GLU A 182 23.00 -11.00 22.70
C GLU A 182 22.99 -12.54 22.71
N PRO A 183 23.54 -13.21 21.67
CA PRO A 183 23.75 -14.65 21.69
C PRO A 183 24.91 -15.03 22.62
N SER A 184 24.66 -15.97 23.53
CA SER A 184 25.55 -16.38 24.63
C SER A 184 26.94 -16.86 24.19
N LYS A 185 28.00 -16.42 24.90
CA LYS A 185 29.29 -17.12 25.03
C LYS A 185 29.70 -17.22 26.52
N LYS A 186 30.41 -18.32 26.85
CA LYS A 186 30.76 -18.82 28.20
C LYS A 186 31.98 -18.16 28.86
N ASP A 187 31.89 -18.05 30.20
CA ASP A 187 32.87 -18.18 31.32
C ASP A 187 34.30 -17.60 31.24
N ASP A 188 34.75 -16.80 32.24
CA ASP A 188 35.46 -17.24 33.46
C ASP A 188 36.12 -16.08 34.30
N LYS A 189 35.81 -16.06 35.61
CA LYS A 189 36.64 -15.81 36.85
C LYS A 189 37.68 -14.65 37.00
N LYS A 190 37.56 -13.87 38.11
CA LYS A 190 38.35 -13.90 39.41
C LYS A 190 38.59 -12.51 40.08
N GLU A 191 38.26 -12.42 41.37
CA GLU A 191 38.66 -11.43 42.43
C GLU A 191 40.04 -11.83 43.06
N PRO A 192 40.70 -11.20 44.10
CA PRO A 192 40.35 -10.16 45.14
C PRO A 192 41.58 -9.25 45.59
N PRO A 193 41.88 -8.89 46.89
CA PRO A 193 41.27 -7.99 47.92
C PRO A 193 42.23 -6.96 48.62
N LYS A 194 41.73 -6.11 49.57
CA LYS A 194 42.26 -5.78 50.96
C LYS A 194 41.65 -4.47 51.55
N LYS A 195 41.03 -4.44 52.76
CA LYS A 195 41.54 -4.22 54.17
C LYS A 195 42.11 -2.81 54.44
N ASP A 196 41.95 -2.05 55.55
CA ASP A 196 41.29 -2.08 56.88
C ASP A 196 41.25 -0.61 57.41
N ALA A 197 40.34 -0.21 58.31
CA ALA A 197 40.56 0.72 59.46
C ALA A 197 39.26 1.13 60.22
N VAL A 198 39.38 1.37 61.53
CA VAL A 198 38.36 1.48 62.63
C VAL A 198 38.60 2.84 63.40
N PRO A 199 37.69 3.44 64.21
CA PRO A 199 36.98 4.71 63.94
C PRO A 199 37.33 5.86 64.94
N PRO A 200 36.56 6.96 64.99
CA PRO A 200 36.07 7.41 66.30
C PRO A 200 34.61 7.88 66.34
N LYS A 201 34.16 8.11 67.57
CA LYS A 201 32.81 8.19 68.14
C LYS A 201 32.04 9.51 67.87
N LYS A 202 30.73 9.29 67.69
CA LYS A 202 29.56 9.95 68.31
C LYS A 202 29.52 11.48 68.41
N ASP A 203 28.55 12.05 67.71
CA ASP A 203 27.60 13.01 68.25
C ASP A 203 26.23 12.78 67.59
N GLU A 204 25.17 12.71 68.40
CA GLU A 204 23.79 12.64 67.94
C GLU A 204 23.41 13.94 67.22
N PRO A 205 22.62 13.90 66.14
CA PRO A 205 21.26 14.39 66.32
C PRO A 205 20.19 13.75 65.42
N LYS A 206 18.98 13.70 65.99
CA LYS A 206 17.66 13.77 65.33
C LYS A 206 17.30 12.59 64.41
N LYS A 207 16.23 11.87 64.80
CA LYS A 207 15.48 10.94 63.95
C LYS A 207 15.07 11.65 62.65
N GLU A 208 15.85 11.46 61.60
CA GLU A 208 15.37 11.55 60.22
C GLU A 208 14.27 10.50 60.01
N PRO A 209 13.24 10.77 59.20
CA PRO A 209 12.32 9.73 58.78
C PRO A 209 13.13 8.66 58.04
N GLU A 210 12.98 7.39 58.43
CA GLU A 210 13.57 6.26 57.73
C GLU A 210 13.40 6.44 56.22
N LYS A 211 14.51 6.65 55.49
CA LYS A 211 14.52 6.46 54.04
C LYS A 211 14.16 5.00 53.80
N LYS A 212 12.88 4.73 53.50
CA LYS A 212 12.46 3.43 53.00
C LYS A 212 13.38 3.06 51.85
N GLU A 213 14.11 1.95 51.99
CA GLU A 213 14.83 1.39 50.85
C GLU A 213 13.86 1.26 49.66
N PRO A 214 14.29 1.58 48.43
CA PRO A 214 13.43 1.41 47.27
C PRO A 214 12.95 -0.04 47.22
N ALA A 215 11.64 -0.24 47.15
CA ALA A 215 11.06 -1.57 47.10
C ALA A 215 11.68 -2.36 45.94
N LYS A 216 12.26 -3.52 46.23
CA LYS A 216 12.91 -4.39 45.24
C LYS A 216 11.92 -5.44 44.74
N PHE A 217 12.00 -5.78 43.46
CA PHE A 217 11.23 -6.89 42.91
C PHE A 217 11.70 -8.23 43.50
N ASP A 218 10.75 -9.12 43.76
CA ASP A 218 11.02 -10.53 44.06
C ASP A 218 11.25 -11.29 42.74
N PRO A 219 12.45 -11.84 42.49
CA PRO A 219 12.74 -12.57 41.26
C PRO A 219 11.91 -13.86 41.11
N HIS A 220 11.24 -14.34 42.16
CA HIS A 220 10.35 -15.49 42.08
C HIS A 220 8.94 -15.13 41.63
N GLN A 221 8.54 -13.86 41.73
CA GLN A 221 7.18 -13.43 41.37
C GLN A 221 7.11 -11.94 41.01
N PHE A 222 6.56 -11.67 39.83
CA PHE A 222 6.21 -10.32 39.41
C PHE A 222 5.21 -10.40 38.26
N SER A 223 4.52 -9.30 38.00
CA SER A 223 3.62 -9.17 36.86
C SER A 223 3.84 -7.85 36.13
N ILE A 224 3.54 -7.85 34.84
CA ILE A 224 3.69 -6.68 33.97
C ILE A 224 2.43 -6.57 33.12
N ARG A 225 1.89 -5.36 33.01
CA ARG A 225 0.79 -5.05 32.12
C ARG A 225 1.25 -3.99 31.12
N TRP A 226 1.26 -4.34 29.84
CA TRP A 226 1.44 -3.39 28.75
C TRP A 226 0.08 -2.99 28.19
N GLU A 227 -0.18 -1.69 28.10
CA GLU A 227 -1.39 -1.12 27.49
C GLU A 227 -1.07 -0.01 26.50
N GLY A 228 -1.87 0.07 25.44
CA GLY A 228 -1.75 1.10 24.42
C GLY A 228 -2.55 0.71 23.19
N SER A 229 -1.99 0.92 22.00
CA SER A 229 -2.58 0.47 20.75
C SER A 229 -1.52 0.05 19.74
N VAL A 230 -1.89 -0.91 18.89
CA VAL A 230 -1.13 -1.30 17.70
C VAL A 230 -1.72 -0.60 16.48
N VAL A 231 -0.87 0.00 15.64
CA VAL A 231 -1.27 0.65 14.40
C VAL A 231 -1.06 -0.33 13.24
N ALA A 232 -2.14 -0.73 12.59
CA ALA A 232 -2.06 -1.64 11.44
C ALA A 232 -1.58 -0.88 10.19
N PRO A 233 -0.41 -1.18 9.62
CA PRO A 233 0.05 -0.53 8.39
C PRO A 233 -0.65 -1.03 7.12
N GLU A 234 -1.23 -2.23 7.17
CA GLU A 234 -1.79 -2.93 6.01
C GLU A 234 -3.16 -3.52 6.37
N THR A 235 -4.02 -3.69 5.37
CA THR A 235 -5.32 -4.33 5.57
C THR A 235 -5.16 -5.81 5.31
N GLY A 236 -5.61 -6.65 6.23
CA GLY A 236 -5.56 -8.10 6.06
C GLY A 236 -5.56 -8.86 7.37
N LEU A 237 -5.30 -10.16 7.27
CA LEU A 237 -5.18 -11.05 8.42
C LEU A 237 -3.81 -10.86 9.09
N TYR A 238 -3.83 -10.56 10.38
CA TYR A 238 -2.66 -10.53 11.25
C TYR A 238 -2.67 -11.75 12.15
N GLU A 239 -1.51 -12.34 12.38
CA GLU A 239 -1.31 -13.35 13.41
C GLU A 239 -0.45 -12.75 14.52
N PHE A 240 -0.99 -12.61 15.73
CA PHE A 240 -0.25 -12.20 16.91
C PHE A 240 0.33 -13.43 17.60
N VAL A 241 1.61 -13.36 17.97
CA VAL A 241 2.31 -14.46 18.61
C VAL A 241 2.99 -13.95 19.88
N VAL A 242 2.67 -14.54 21.03
CA VAL A 242 3.36 -14.24 22.29
C VAL A 242 4.24 -15.44 22.64
N LYS A 243 5.53 -15.20 22.87
CA LYS A 243 6.47 -16.22 23.31
C LYS A 243 6.86 -15.98 24.77
N THR A 244 6.62 -16.96 25.63
CA THR A 244 6.94 -16.94 27.07
C THR A 244 6.72 -18.34 27.66
N ASP A 245 7.47 -18.70 28.69
CA ASP A 245 7.22 -19.90 29.49
C ASP A 245 6.31 -19.65 30.70
N GLN A 246 5.95 -18.39 30.97
CA GLN A 246 5.10 -17.91 32.07
C GLN A 246 3.64 -17.69 31.65
N ALA A 247 2.79 -17.31 32.60
CA ALA A 247 1.38 -17.01 32.36
C ALA A 247 1.20 -15.70 31.57
N LEU A 248 0.27 -15.68 30.62
CA LEU A 248 -0.04 -14.49 29.81
C LEU A 248 -1.52 -14.38 29.43
N ARG A 249 -1.96 -13.15 29.16
CA ARG A 249 -3.20 -12.87 28.41
C ARG A 249 -2.98 -11.71 27.43
N LEU A 250 -3.44 -11.86 26.19
CA LEU A 250 -3.38 -10.83 25.16
C LEU A 250 -4.79 -10.47 24.70
N TRP A 251 -5.11 -9.18 24.73
CA TRP A 251 -6.29 -8.59 24.09
C TRP A 251 -5.82 -7.71 22.94
N VAL A 252 -6.50 -7.84 21.79
CA VAL A 252 -6.30 -6.99 20.62
C VAL A 252 -7.68 -6.62 20.09
N ASN A 253 -7.92 -5.31 19.96
CA ASN A 253 -9.19 -4.70 19.56
C ASN A 253 -10.36 -4.91 20.56
N ASP A 254 -10.68 -6.15 20.94
CA ASP A 254 -11.70 -6.47 21.95
C ASP A 254 -11.08 -6.49 23.35
N ASN A 255 -11.52 -5.58 24.24
CA ASN A 255 -11.02 -5.49 25.62
C ASN A 255 -11.73 -6.44 26.60
N LYS A 256 -12.83 -7.08 26.18
CA LYS A 256 -13.64 -7.99 27.00
C LYS A 256 -13.18 -9.43 26.82
N LYS A 257 -12.91 -9.87 25.59
CA LYS A 257 -12.49 -11.23 25.27
C LYS A 257 -11.00 -11.27 24.87
N PRO A 258 -10.14 -12.00 25.60
CA PRO A 258 -8.74 -12.14 25.20
C PRO A 258 -8.63 -12.89 23.87
N LEU A 259 -7.73 -12.43 23.01
CA LEU A 259 -7.32 -13.13 21.79
C LEU A 259 -6.48 -14.37 22.13
N ILE A 260 -5.65 -14.26 23.18
CA ILE A 260 -4.86 -15.37 23.72
C ILE A 260 -5.05 -15.38 25.24
N ASP A 261 -5.50 -16.50 25.79
CA ASP A 261 -5.60 -16.71 27.23
C ASP A 261 -4.82 -17.96 27.66
N ALA A 262 -3.64 -17.74 28.22
CA ALA A 262 -2.81 -18.77 28.82
C ALA A 262 -2.47 -18.40 30.27
N TRP A 263 -3.48 -17.96 31.04
CA TRP A 263 -3.29 -17.55 32.44
C TRP A 263 -3.09 -18.74 33.39
N VAL A 264 -3.73 -19.87 33.09
CA VAL A 264 -3.59 -21.15 33.78
C VAL A 264 -3.02 -22.14 32.78
N LYS A 265 -1.76 -22.52 32.97
CA LYS A 265 -1.02 -23.39 32.04
C LYS A 265 -0.77 -24.76 32.65
N SER A 266 -1.02 -25.80 31.87
CA SER A 266 -0.48 -27.15 32.04
C SER A 266 0.36 -27.48 30.80
N GLY A 267 1.56 -28.03 30.96
CA GLY A 267 2.43 -28.42 29.83
C GLY A 267 3.63 -27.49 29.58
N THR A 268 4.31 -27.71 28.44
CA THR A 268 5.61 -27.11 28.11
C THR A 268 5.55 -26.05 27.00
N ASP A 269 4.36 -25.67 26.53
CA ASP A 269 4.20 -24.72 25.43
C ASP A 269 4.77 -23.35 25.78
N THR A 270 5.52 -22.76 24.85
CA THR A 270 6.16 -21.45 25.03
C THR A 270 5.78 -20.43 23.97
N GLU A 271 4.89 -20.80 23.05
CA GLU A 271 4.44 -19.98 21.94
C GLU A 271 2.93 -20.07 21.81
N PHE A 272 2.27 -18.92 21.79
CA PHE A 272 0.82 -18.80 21.76
C PHE A 272 0.41 -17.88 20.63
N ARG A 273 -0.61 -18.27 19.86
CA ARG A 273 -0.97 -17.62 18.61
C ARG A 273 -2.44 -17.24 18.61
N GLY A 274 -2.78 -16.12 17.99
CA GLY A 274 -4.16 -15.71 17.73
C GLY A 274 -4.21 -14.77 16.55
N SER A 275 -5.25 -14.88 15.73
CA SER A 275 -5.36 -14.13 14.48
C SER A 275 -6.58 -13.22 14.47
N LEU A 276 -6.46 -12.08 13.80
CA LEU A 276 -7.54 -11.11 13.64
C LEU A 276 -7.37 -10.32 12.33
N PHE A 277 -8.47 -10.00 11.66
CA PHE A 277 -8.44 -9.15 10.48
C PHE A 277 -8.40 -7.66 10.87
N LEU A 278 -7.41 -6.91 10.37
CA LEU A 278 -7.26 -5.48 10.65
C LEU A 278 -7.38 -4.66 9.37
N LEU A 279 -7.91 -3.45 9.49
CA LEU A 279 -7.93 -2.42 8.46
C LEU A 279 -6.75 -1.46 8.65
N ALA A 280 -6.05 -1.16 7.55
CA ALA A 280 -4.87 -0.31 7.54
C ALA A 280 -5.16 1.14 7.98
N GLY A 281 -4.14 1.80 8.54
CA GLY A 281 -4.21 3.20 8.93
C GLY A 281 -5.04 3.45 10.19
N ARG A 282 -5.28 2.41 11.00
CA ARG A 282 -6.07 2.50 12.23
C ARG A 282 -5.29 1.96 13.43
N PRO A 283 -5.39 2.63 14.59
CA PRO A 283 -4.93 2.08 15.85
C PRO A 283 -5.99 1.14 16.45
N TYR A 284 -5.54 0.04 17.07
CA TYR A 284 -6.37 -0.95 17.74
C TYR A 284 -5.88 -1.11 19.19
N PRO A 285 -6.77 -1.06 20.20
CA PRO A 285 -6.36 -1.21 21.59
C PRO A 285 -5.67 -2.56 21.79
N VAL A 286 -4.54 -2.54 22.50
CA VAL A 286 -3.82 -3.74 22.92
C VAL A 286 -3.62 -3.70 24.42
N ARG A 287 -3.84 -4.85 25.04
CA ARG A 287 -3.43 -5.12 26.43
C ARG A 287 -2.73 -6.46 26.48
N LEU A 288 -1.51 -6.48 26.99
CA LEU A 288 -0.76 -7.70 27.26
C LEU A 288 -0.48 -7.79 28.76
N GLU A 289 -0.95 -8.86 29.37
CA GLU A 289 -0.68 -9.19 30.77
C GLU A 289 0.31 -10.35 30.83
N PHE A 290 1.32 -10.23 31.69
CA PHE A 290 2.32 -11.24 31.98
C PHE A 290 2.41 -11.46 33.49
N SER A 291 2.60 -12.70 33.92
CA SER A 291 2.75 -13.06 35.33
C SER A 291 3.74 -14.20 35.52
N LYS A 292 4.85 -13.92 36.21
CA LYS A 292 5.73 -14.93 36.81
C LYS A 292 5.21 -15.28 38.20
N ALA A 293 5.00 -16.56 38.47
CA ALA A 293 4.56 -17.06 39.77
C ALA A 293 5.69 -17.82 40.47
N LYS A 294 5.63 -17.87 41.82
CA LYS A 294 6.50 -18.76 42.60
C LYS A 294 6.26 -20.20 42.15
N GLN A 295 7.33 -20.91 41.83
CA GLN A 295 7.24 -22.30 41.35
C GLN A 295 7.55 -23.27 42.49
N GLY A 296 6.66 -24.23 42.73
CA GLY A 296 6.77 -25.23 43.80
C GLY A 296 5.74 -25.04 44.92
N VAL A 297 5.70 -25.99 45.87
CA VAL A 297 4.91 -25.87 47.10
C VAL A 297 5.61 -24.89 48.04
N ASP A 298 4.87 -23.95 48.61
CA ASP A 298 5.41 -23.02 49.60
C ASP A 298 5.68 -23.75 50.93
N ASP A 299 6.89 -24.32 51.03
CA ASP A 299 7.44 -24.93 52.25
C ASP A 299 8.51 -24.02 52.87
N SER A 300 8.36 -22.69 52.68
CA SER A 300 9.31 -21.67 53.18
C SER A 300 9.49 -21.65 54.70
N LYS A 301 8.60 -22.34 55.42
CA LYS A 301 8.71 -22.59 56.86
C LYS A 301 9.79 -23.63 57.22
N ASN A 302 10.14 -24.54 56.30
CA ASN A 302 11.06 -25.65 56.55
C ASN A 302 12.29 -25.66 55.64
N LYS A 303 12.26 -24.97 54.48
CA LYS A 303 13.38 -24.94 53.51
C LYS A 303 13.56 -23.54 52.90
N PRO A 304 14.79 -23.16 52.53
CA PRO A 304 15.01 -21.95 51.74
C PRO A 304 14.26 -22.04 50.39
N PRO A 305 13.78 -20.91 49.85
CA PRO A 305 13.09 -20.90 48.58
C PRO A 305 13.97 -21.46 47.45
N PRO A 306 13.39 -22.22 46.51
CA PRO A 306 14.14 -22.73 45.36
C PRO A 306 14.67 -21.56 44.52
N PRO A 307 15.79 -21.72 43.80
CA PRO A 307 16.33 -20.65 42.96
C PRO A 307 15.30 -20.17 41.93
N PRO A 308 15.26 -18.87 41.60
CA PRO A 308 14.30 -18.33 40.66
C PRO A 308 14.54 -18.94 39.27
N LYS A 309 13.46 -19.32 38.60
CA LYS A 309 13.53 -19.85 37.23
C LYS A 309 13.62 -18.74 36.20
N ASN A 310 14.00 -19.12 34.98
CA ASN A 310 14.00 -18.22 33.84
C ASN A 310 12.61 -17.61 33.60
N ALA A 311 12.58 -16.40 33.08
CA ALA A 311 11.37 -15.73 32.63
C ALA A 311 11.68 -14.83 31.44
N PHE A 312 10.91 -14.94 30.37
CA PHE A 312 11.01 -14.09 29.19
C PHE A 312 9.62 -13.81 28.64
N ILE A 313 9.48 -12.74 27.86
CA ILE A 313 8.28 -12.49 27.07
C ILE A 313 8.63 -11.69 25.82
N SER A 314 8.06 -12.10 24.68
CA SER A 314 8.11 -11.30 23.46
C SER A 314 6.77 -11.29 22.73
N LEU A 315 6.40 -10.14 22.19
CA LEU A 315 5.18 -9.93 21.39
C LEU A 315 5.56 -9.75 19.92
N HIS A 316 5.12 -10.69 19.10
CA HIS A 316 5.37 -10.73 17.67
C HIS A 316 4.07 -10.61 16.89
N TRP A 317 4.19 -10.26 15.63
CA TRP A 317 3.12 -10.38 14.65
C TRP A 317 3.62 -10.97 13.34
N LYS A 318 2.73 -11.61 12.58
CA LYS A 318 2.88 -11.83 11.15
C LYS A 318 1.87 -10.93 10.45
N ARG A 319 2.36 -9.94 9.72
CA ARG A 319 1.55 -9.03 8.91
C ARG A 319 1.01 -9.76 7.66
N PRO A 320 -0.02 -9.22 6.98
CA PRO A 320 -0.44 -9.73 5.68
C PRO A 320 0.76 -9.80 4.72
N LYS A 321 1.07 -11.00 4.18
CA LYS A 321 2.21 -11.24 3.27
C LYS A 321 3.58 -10.83 3.86
N GLY A 322 3.67 -10.75 5.18
CA GLY A 322 4.90 -10.49 5.92
C GLY A 322 5.47 -11.75 6.55
N THR A 323 6.64 -11.61 7.17
CA THR A 323 7.24 -12.64 8.01
C THR A 323 6.98 -12.33 9.49
N LEU A 324 7.17 -13.33 10.36
CA LEU A 324 7.03 -13.16 11.80
C LEU A 324 8.14 -12.24 12.33
N GLU A 325 7.76 -11.16 13.00
CA GLU A 325 8.69 -10.20 13.61
C GLU A 325 8.17 -9.70 14.96
N VAL A 326 9.07 -9.27 15.85
CA VAL A 326 8.70 -8.50 17.05
C VAL A 326 7.96 -7.24 16.60
N ILE A 327 6.85 -6.90 17.24
CA ILE A 327 6.08 -5.70 16.85
C ILE A 327 6.95 -4.46 17.08
N PRO A 328 7.37 -3.74 16.03
CA PRO A 328 8.30 -2.63 16.18
C PRO A 328 7.63 -1.41 16.82
N ALA A 329 8.41 -0.60 17.55
CA ALA A 329 7.94 0.61 18.24
C ALA A 329 7.12 1.57 17.35
N ARG A 330 7.51 1.73 16.08
CA ARG A 330 6.79 2.57 15.09
C ARG A 330 5.34 2.14 14.83
N HIS A 331 4.96 0.94 15.23
CA HIS A 331 3.60 0.40 15.12
C HIS A 331 2.89 0.30 16.47
N LEU A 332 3.49 0.83 17.54
CA LEU A 332 2.94 0.83 18.89
C LEU A 332 2.81 2.28 19.39
N THR A 333 1.70 2.58 20.05
CA THR A 333 1.50 3.85 20.75
C THR A 333 1.03 3.60 22.17
N PRO A 334 1.52 4.37 23.17
CA PRO A 334 1.09 4.20 24.56
C PRO A 334 -0.34 4.70 24.78
N VAL A 335 -0.91 5.40 23.80
CA VAL A 335 -2.29 5.88 23.82
C VAL A 335 -3.24 4.72 23.53
N LYS A 336 -4.27 4.56 24.38
CA LYS A 336 -5.31 3.55 24.20
C LYS A 336 -6.43 4.10 23.34
N PHE A 337 -6.54 3.62 22.11
CA PHE A 337 -7.64 3.95 21.19
C PHE A 337 -8.87 3.07 21.43
N PRO A 338 -10.07 3.52 21.03
CA PRO A 338 -11.26 2.70 21.09
C PRO A 338 -11.21 1.50 20.14
N GLU A 339 -12.04 0.50 20.42
CA GLU A 339 -12.25 -0.65 19.55
C GLU A 339 -12.83 -0.23 18.19
N VAL A 340 -12.36 -0.87 17.13
CA VAL A 340 -12.80 -0.69 15.74
C VAL A 340 -13.71 -1.84 15.35
N ALA A 341 -14.88 -1.53 14.80
CA ALA A 341 -15.81 -2.53 14.26
C ALA A 341 -15.31 -3.03 12.90
N VAL A 342 -14.59 -4.16 12.88
CA VAL A 342 -14.10 -4.78 11.65
C VAL A 342 -15.04 -5.91 11.25
N ILE A 343 -15.61 -5.81 10.05
CA ILE A 343 -16.51 -6.82 9.49
C ILE A 343 -15.69 -7.89 8.76
N GLU A 344 -15.78 -9.13 9.23
CA GLU A 344 -15.02 -10.27 8.71
C GLU A 344 -15.80 -11.13 7.72
N SER A 345 -17.11 -10.88 7.56
CA SER A 345 -17.97 -11.53 6.56
C SER A 345 -17.24 -11.71 5.22
N PRO A 346 -17.25 -12.94 4.64
CA PRO A 346 -16.52 -13.23 3.42
C PRO A 346 -17.23 -12.61 2.21
N PHE A 347 -16.50 -11.83 1.41
CA PHE A 347 -16.97 -11.27 0.15
C PHE A 347 -16.35 -12.02 -1.05
N PRO A 348 -17.07 -12.15 -2.17
CA PRO A 348 -16.42 -12.53 -3.43
C PRO A 348 -15.41 -11.44 -3.83
N PRO A 349 -14.30 -11.78 -4.52
CA PRO A 349 -13.35 -10.78 -5.00
C PRO A 349 -14.03 -9.70 -5.85
N ASP A 350 -13.64 -8.45 -5.65
CA ASP A 350 -14.09 -7.33 -6.49
C ASP A 350 -13.71 -7.56 -7.96
N ASP A 351 -14.56 -7.12 -8.88
CA ASP A 351 -14.24 -7.10 -10.29
C ASP A 351 -13.06 -6.16 -10.56
N ARG A 352 -12.17 -6.60 -11.46
CA ARG A 352 -10.97 -5.85 -11.83
C ARG A 352 -10.89 -5.61 -13.33
N SER A 353 -10.54 -4.39 -13.70
CA SER A 353 -10.10 -4.07 -15.06
C SER A 353 -8.70 -3.49 -14.98
N LEU A 354 -7.82 -3.93 -15.89
CA LEU A 354 -6.46 -3.42 -16.03
C LEU A 354 -5.64 -3.41 -14.69
N GLY A 355 -6.04 -4.25 -13.74
CA GLY A 355 -5.35 -4.47 -12.46
C GLY A 355 -5.96 -3.77 -11.24
N TRP A 356 -6.98 -2.92 -11.39
CA TRP A 356 -7.65 -2.25 -10.26
C TRP A 356 -9.11 -2.69 -10.10
N GLU A 357 -9.58 -2.63 -8.86
CA GLU A 357 -10.97 -2.93 -8.46
C GLU A 357 -11.93 -1.86 -9.00
N ARG A 358 -13.15 -2.24 -9.36
CA ARG A 358 -14.15 -1.31 -9.91
C ARG A 358 -15.45 -1.25 -9.13
N GLY A 359 -15.90 -2.37 -8.57
CA GLY A 359 -17.20 -2.46 -7.91
C GLY A 359 -18.36 -2.28 -8.89
N THR A 360 -18.26 -2.84 -10.10
CA THR A 360 -19.31 -2.70 -11.14
C THR A 360 -20.11 -3.97 -11.38
N SER A 361 -19.62 -5.13 -10.96
CA SER A 361 -20.32 -6.41 -11.11
C SER A 361 -21.16 -6.75 -9.87
N ILE A 362 -22.44 -7.06 -10.07
CA ILE A 362 -23.31 -7.57 -9.00
C ILE A 362 -23.48 -9.08 -9.18
N SER A 363 -23.18 -9.83 -8.13
CA SER A 363 -23.42 -11.28 -8.06
C SER A 363 -24.29 -11.64 -6.85
N LYS A 364 -24.87 -12.85 -6.85
CA LYS A 364 -25.65 -13.35 -5.70
C LYS A 364 -24.77 -13.47 -4.44
N GLU A 365 -23.52 -13.86 -4.63
CA GLU A 365 -22.53 -13.99 -3.56
C GLU A 365 -22.21 -12.62 -2.95
N TRP A 366 -22.10 -11.57 -3.77
CA TRP A 366 -21.90 -10.21 -3.28
C TRP A 366 -23.13 -9.70 -2.51
N GLU A 367 -24.33 -9.98 -3.01
CA GLU A 367 -25.57 -9.61 -2.32
C GLU A 367 -25.73 -10.32 -0.97
N SER A 368 -25.37 -11.61 -0.89
CA SER A 368 -25.33 -12.37 0.37
C SER A 368 -24.30 -11.76 1.33
N ALA A 369 -23.08 -11.53 0.87
CA ALA A 369 -21.99 -10.99 1.69
C ALA A 369 -22.30 -9.63 2.30
N THR A 370 -22.96 -8.73 1.54
CA THR A 370 -23.42 -7.43 2.09
C THR A 370 -24.53 -7.60 3.13
N THR A 371 -25.35 -8.66 3.03
CA THR A 371 -26.37 -8.99 4.04
C THR A 371 -25.73 -9.52 5.31
N ASP A 372 -24.82 -10.48 5.19
CA ASP A 372 -24.08 -11.05 6.31
C ASP A 372 -23.27 -9.98 7.04
N GLY A 373 -22.60 -9.11 6.27
CA GLY A 373 -21.85 -7.99 6.83
C GLY A 373 -22.74 -6.97 7.57
N ALA A 374 -23.97 -6.74 7.11
CA ALA A 374 -24.92 -5.87 7.80
C ALA A 374 -25.46 -6.51 9.09
N ILE A 375 -25.68 -7.83 9.10
CA ILE A 375 -26.07 -8.60 10.28
C ILE A 375 -24.95 -8.60 11.32
N GLU A 376 -23.71 -8.84 10.90
CA GLU A 376 -22.51 -8.78 11.74
C GLU A 376 -22.35 -7.39 12.37
N ALA A 377 -22.48 -6.33 11.57
CA ALA A 377 -22.43 -4.94 12.05
C ALA A 377 -23.53 -4.66 13.08
N ALA A 378 -24.77 -5.10 12.83
CA ALA A 378 -25.87 -4.93 13.77
C ALA A 378 -25.63 -5.68 15.09
N ALA A 379 -25.16 -6.93 15.03
CA ALA A 379 -24.82 -7.71 16.21
C ALA A 379 -23.70 -7.05 17.03
N TYR A 380 -22.69 -6.52 16.34
CA TYR A 380 -21.63 -5.73 16.97
C TYR A 380 -22.19 -4.52 17.71
N VAL A 381 -23.02 -3.70 17.05
CA VAL A 381 -23.58 -2.47 17.64
C VAL A 381 -24.46 -2.80 18.86
N LEU A 382 -25.34 -3.80 18.77
CA LEU A 382 -26.24 -4.17 19.87
C LEU A 382 -25.49 -4.56 21.14
N THR A 383 -24.38 -5.30 21.02
CA THR A 383 -23.55 -5.70 22.18
C THR A 383 -22.72 -4.55 22.78
N ARG A 384 -22.68 -3.39 22.11
CA ARG A 384 -22.01 -2.16 22.57
C ARG A 384 -22.98 -0.96 22.66
N LEU A 385 -24.29 -1.20 22.64
CA LEU A 385 -25.31 -0.14 22.51
C LEU A 385 -25.27 0.90 23.65
N PRO A 386 -25.06 0.52 24.94
CA PRO A 386 -24.95 1.50 26.01
C PRO A 386 -23.78 2.46 25.84
N GLU A 387 -22.66 2.00 25.28
CA GLU A 387 -21.48 2.81 24.98
C GLU A 387 -21.72 3.70 23.75
N LEU A 388 -22.18 3.11 22.64
CA LEU A 388 -22.32 3.79 21.35
C LEU A 388 -23.46 4.82 21.32
N ALA A 389 -24.59 4.51 21.97
CA ALA A 389 -25.76 5.39 22.01
C ALA A 389 -25.83 6.25 23.29
N GLY A 390 -24.96 6.00 24.27
CA GLY A 390 -25.06 6.65 25.59
C GLY A 390 -26.35 6.32 26.35
N ALA A 391 -26.96 5.17 26.05
CA ALA A 391 -28.29 4.77 26.51
C ALA A 391 -28.19 3.52 27.40
N GLN A 392 -28.21 3.71 28.72
CA GLN A 392 -28.16 2.61 29.68
C GLN A 392 -29.50 1.84 29.71
N ASP A 393 -29.42 0.55 30.03
CA ASP A 393 -30.61 -0.28 30.22
C ASP A 393 -31.50 0.28 31.34
N GLY A 394 -32.81 0.32 31.10
CA GLY A 394 -33.80 0.83 32.05
C GLY A 394 -33.86 2.36 32.18
N ALA A 395 -33.03 3.12 31.47
CA ALA A 395 -33.09 4.59 31.50
C ALA A 395 -34.40 5.12 30.87
N LYS A 396 -35.05 6.10 31.53
CA LYS A 396 -36.32 6.69 31.06
C LYS A 396 -36.21 7.35 29.67
N ASP A 397 -35.02 7.82 29.32
CA ASP A 397 -34.71 8.47 28.04
C ASP A 397 -34.12 7.50 26.99
N ARG A 398 -34.11 6.18 27.26
CA ARG A 398 -33.50 5.18 26.37
C ARG A 398 -34.10 5.21 24.96
N ASP A 399 -35.42 5.21 24.81
CA ASP A 399 -36.07 5.26 23.48
C ASP A 399 -35.62 6.49 22.68
N ALA A 400 -35.66 7.68 23.30
CA ALA A 400 -35.25 8.92 22.66
C ALA A 400 -33.76 8.90 22.25
N LYS A 401 -32.88 8.38 23.11
CA LYS A 401 -31.44 8.24 22.79
C LYS A 401 -31.18 7.25 21.68
N LEU A 402 -31.88 6.11 21.66
CA LEU A 402 -31.73 5.10 20.61
C LEU A 402 -32.25 5.60 19.26
N LYS A 403 -33.38 6.33 19.23
CA LYS A 403 -33.86 7.01 18.02
C LYS A 403 -32.85 8.04 17.52
N ALA A 404 -32.28 8.85 18.42
CA ALA A 404 -31.26 9.85 18.06
C ALA A 404 -29.96 9.20 17.53
N PHE A 405 -29.53 8.08 18.13
CA PHE A 405 -28.42 7.27 17.64
C PHE A 405 -28.70 6.74 16.23
N CYS A 406 -29.86 6.11 16.03
CA CYS A 406 -30.28 5.56 14.75
C CYS A 406 -30.37 6.63 13.65
N LEU A 407 -30.92 7.81 13.96
CA LEU A 407 -30.96 8.94 13.04
C LEU A 407 -29.54 9.36 12.63
N LYS A 408 -28.66 9.62 13.60
CA LYS A 408 -27.26 9.98 13.30
C LYS A 408 -26.54 8.90 12.52
N PHE A 409 -26.80 7.62 12.81
CA PHE A 409 -26.21 6.50 12.09
C PHE A 409 -26.63 6.53 10.61
N ALA A 410 -27.93 6.69 10.35
CA ALA A 410 -28.47 6.78 9.00
C ALA A 410 -27.93 8.00 8.23
N GLU A 411 -27.87 9.17 8.88
CA GLU A 411 -27.33 10.40 8.26
C GLU A 411 -25.84 10.27 7.91
N ARG A 412 -25.05 9.61 8.77
CA ARG A 412 -23.63 9.32 8.50
C ARG A 412 -23.48 8.33 7.35
N ALA A 413 -24.25 7.24 7.38
CA ALA A 413 -24.25 6.21 6.35
C ALA A 413 -24.67 6.75 4.96
N PHE A 414 -25.66 7.65 4.92
CA PHE A 414 -26.13 8.29 3.69
C PHE A 414 -25.41 9.59 3.36
N ARG A 415 -24.46 10.01 4.21
CA ARG A 415 -23.56 11.16 4.00
C ARG A 415 -24.29 12.50 3.93
N ARG A 416 -25.49 12.60 4.51
CA ARG A 416 -26.32 13.83 4.56
C ARG A 416 -27.42 13.72 5.63
N PRO A 417 -28.02 14.84 6.05
CA PRO A 417 -29.26 14.83 6.82
C PRO A 417 -30.39 14.07 6.10
N LEU A 418 -31.25 13.40 6.86
CA LEU A 418 -32.45 12.76 6.31
C LEU A 418 -33.56 13.80 6.13
N ALA A 419 -34.34 13.65 5.06
CA ALA A 419 -35.62 14.35 4.94
C ALA A 419 -36.66 13.73 5.90
N ASP A 420 -37.75 14.45 6.19
CA ASP A 420 -38.76 14.01 7.17
C ASP A 420 -39.42 12.67 6.80
N ASP A 421 -39.68 12.45 5.51
CA ASP A 421 -40.22 11.20 4.98
C ASP A 421 -39.22 10.03 5.10
N GLU A 422 -37.94 10.31 4.86
CA GLU A 422 -36.86 9.34 5.06
C GLU A 422 -36.68 9.01 6.54
N LYS A 423 -36.74 9.99 7.44
CA LYS A 423 -36.71 9.76 8.89
C LYS A 423 -37.87 8.86 9.32
N LYS A 424 -39.08 9.15 8.83
CA LYS A 424 -40.25 8.32 9.10
C LYS A 424 -40.07 6.88 8.61
N LEU A 425 -39.50 6.71 7.42
CA LEU A 425 -39.29 5.40 6.80
C LEU A 425 -38.20 4.57 7.49
N PHE A 426 -37.02 5.16 7.67
CA PHE A 426 -35.83 4.46 8.15
C PHE A 426 -35.79 4.35 9.67
N ILE A 427 -36.39 5.29 10.41
CA ILE A 427 -36.31 5.34 11.87
C ILE A 427 -37.68 5.07 12.50
N ASP A 428 -38.64 5.99 12.35
CA ASP A 428 -39.85 5.99 13.19
C ASP A 428 -40.68 4.71 13.01
N ARG A 429 -40.91 4.27 11.77
CA ARG A 429 -41.62 3.01 11.47
C ARG A 429 -40.97 1.77 12.08
N GLN A 430 -39.64 1.75 12.22
CA GLN A 430 -38.92 0.59 12.77
C GLN A 430 -39.12 0.50 14.29
N PHE A 431 -39.19 1.65 14.96
CA PHE A 431 -39.51 1.74 16.39
C PHE A 431 -41.00 1.47 16.65
N GLU A 432 -41.90 2.03 15.85
CA GLU A 432 -43.34 1.75 15.94
C GLU A 432 -43.63 0.25 15.78
N GLY A 433 -43.05 -0.38 14.76
CA GLY A 433 -43.26 -1.80 14.47
C GLY A 433 -42.55 -2.78 15.41
N ALA A 434 -41.66 -2.31 16.29
CA ALA A 434 -40.99 -3.14 17.29
C ALA A 434 -41.65 -3.06 18.69
N GLY A 435 -42.60 -2.13 18.89
CA GLY A 435 -43.28 -1.96 20.16
C GLY A 435 -42.31 -1.62 21.29
N THR A 436 -42.23 -2.47 22.31
CA THR A 436 -41.35 -2.28 23.47
C THR A 436 -39.94 -2.85 23.29
N ASP A 437 -39.67 -3.60 22.21
CA ASP A 437 -38.34 -4.16 21.93
C ASP A 437 -37.47 -3.14 21.18
N LEU A 438 -36.83 -2.27 21.94
CA LEU A 438 -35.99 -1.19 21.39
C LEU A 438 -34.73 -1.73 20.69
N ASP A 439 -34.22 -2.89 21.10
CA ASP A 439 -33.03 -3.49 20.49
C ASP A 439 -33.37 -4.07 19.11
N LEU A 440 -34.55 -4.68 18.97
CA LEU A 440 -35.09 -5.08 17.67
C LEU A 440 -35.32 -3.86 16.75
N ALA A 441 -35.81 -2.74 17.28
CA ALA A 441 -35.97 -1.50 16.52
C ALA A 441 -34.61 -1.04 15.94
N VAL A 442 -33.60 -0.92 16.80
CA VAL A 442 -32.23 -0.55 16.39
C VAL A 442 -31.70 -1.53 15.34
N LYS A 443 -31.84 -2.85 15.56
CA LYS A 443 -31.42 -3.87 14.59
C LYS A 443 -32.06 -3.66 13.22
N ARG A 444 -33.37 -3.42 13.17
CA ARG A 444 -34.10 -3.16 11.92
C ARG A 444 -33.60 -1.91 11.21
N VAL A 445 -33.36 -0.81 11.94
CA VAL A 445 -32.79 0.41 11.35
C VAL A 445 -31.43 0.12 10.72
N LEU A 446 -30.51 -0.51 11.47
CA LEU A 446 -29.15 -0.77 11.00
C LEU A 446 -29.15 -1.62 9.72
N LEU A 447 -29.93 -2.69 9.69
CA LEU A 447 -30.07 -3.53 8.50
C LEU A 447 -30.65 -2.75 7.32
N PHE A 448 -31.69 -1.95 7.56
CA PHE A 448 -32.36 -1.22 6.49
C PHE A 448 -31.48 -0.11 5.89
N VAL A 449 -30.65 0.53 6.73
CA VAL A 449 -29.66 1.52 6.30
C VAL A 449 -28.51 0.87 5.52
N LEU A 450 -27.87 -0.17 6.08
CA LEU A 450 -26.67 -0.80 5.49
C LEU A 450 -26.97 -1.60 4.20
N LYS A 451 -28.22 -2.04 4.01
CA LYS A 451 -28.68 -2.66 2.75
C LYS A 451 -29.32 -1.68 1.77
N SER A 452 -29.43 -0.41 2.13
CA SER A 452 -30.00 0.60 1.24
C SER A 452 -29.08 0.85 0.04
N PRO A 453 -29.63 1.06 -1.18
CA PRO A 453 -28.85 1.55 -2.30
C PRO A 453 -28.10 2.86 -1.99
N ARG A 454 -28.65 3.71 -1.12
CA ARG A 454 -28.01 4.97 -0.67
C ARG A 454 -26.69 4.72 0.09
N PHE A 455 -26.55 3.57 0.74
CA PHE A 455 -25.31 3.18 1.41
C PHE A 455 -24.39 2.42 0.44
N LEU A 456 -24.91 1.37 -0.21
CA LEU A 456 -24.12 0.45 -1.04
C LEU A 456 -23.59 1.07 -2.33
N TYR A 457 -24.26 2.11 -2.86
CA TYR A 457 -23.87 2.80 -4.09
C TYR A 457 -23.62 4.27 -3.77
N PRO A 458 -22.35 4.70 -3.63
CA PRO A 458 -22.01 6.06 -3.24
C PRO A 458 -22.66 7.18 -4.04
N ASP A 459 -22.74 6.98 -5.36
CA ASP A 459 -23.28 7.94 -6.32
C ASP A 459 -24.80 7.78 -6.52
N ALA A 460 -25.47 6.91 -5.76
CA ALA A 460 -26.91 6.74 -5.80
C ALA A 460 -27.64 7.73 -4.87
N GLY A 461 -28.84 8.12 -5.30
CA GLY A 461 -29.64 9.14 -4.62
C GLY A 461 -29.22 10.54 -5.03
N ASN A 462 -30.20 11.42 -5.26
CA ASN A 462 -29.96 12.81 -5.64
C ASN A 462 -29.38 13.60 -4.45
N LEU A 463 -28.10 13.35 -4.11
CA LEU A 463 -27.41 14.05 -3.05
C LEU A 463 -27.28 15.54 -3.40
N PRO A 464 -27.54 16.46 -2.45
CA PRO A 464 -27.24 17.87 -2.68
C PRO A 464 -25.75 18.06 -3.00
N GLU A 465 -25.43 19.01 -3.88
CA GLU A 465 -24.11 19.15 -4.53
C GLU A 465 -22.94 19.10 -3.53
N ASN A 466 -22.98 19.90 -2.46
CA ASN A 466 -21.92 19.93 -1.45
C ASN A 466 -21.74 18.60 -0.70
N TYR A 467 -22.82 17.86 -0.41
CA TYR A 467 -22.73 16.53 0.20
C TYR A 467 -22.20 15.48 -0.76
N ALA A 468 -22.55 15.59 -2.05
CA ALA A 468 -21.97 14.73 -3.10
C ALA A 468 -20.45 14.95 -3.21
N VAL A 469 -19.99 16.21 -3.22
CA VAL A 469 -18.57 16.58 -3.22
C VAL A 469 -17.85 16.00 -1.99
N ALA A 470 -18.42 16.19 -0.80
CA ALA A 470 -17.90 15.62 0.44
C ALA A 470 -17.77 14.09 0.36
N GLY A 471 -18.83 13.40 -0.07
CA GLY A 471 -18.86 11.95 -0.22
C GLY A 471 -17.77 11.43 -1.16
N LYS A 472 -17.63 12.06 -2.34
CA LYS A 472 -16.60 11.70 -3.33
C LYS A 472 -15.18 11.93 -2.80
N LEU A 473 -14.93 13.03 -2.09
CA LEU A 473 -13.63 13.28 -1.45
C LEU A 473 -13.28 12.18 -0.44
N ALA A 474 -14.21 11.84 0.45
CA ALA A 474 -13.97 10.84 1.48
C ALA A 474 -13.76 9.43 0.91
N LEU A 475 -14.53 9.03 -0.10
CA LEU A 475 -14.33 7.74 -0.76
C LEU A 475 -13.00 7.69 -1.49
N THR A 476 -12.66 8.78 -2.19
CA THR A 476 -11.40 8.86 -2.93
C THR A 476 -10.21 8.80 -1.97
N LEU A 477 -10.22 9.54 -0.85
CA LEU A 477 -9.05 9.64 0.03
C LEU A 477 -8.96 8.57 1.11
N TRP A 478 -10.10 8.09 1.63
CA TRP A 478 -10.16 7.21 2.80
C TRP A 478 -10.89 5.89 2.56
N ASP A 479 -11.39 5.63 1.35
CA ASP A 479 -12.27 4.47 1.06
C ASP A 479 -13.47 4.41 2.02
N SER A 480 -13.98 5.57 2.43
CA SER A 480 -14.98 5.67 3.47
C SER A 480 -15.80 6.97 3.35
N PHE A 481 -16.56 7.32 4.37
CA PHE A 481 -17.46 8.46 4.37
C PHE A 481 -16.87 9.72 5.02
N PRO A 482 -17.48 10.89 4.75
CA PRO A 482 -17.04 12.17 5.30
C PRO A 482 -16.99 12.16 6.82
N ASP A 483 -15.92 12.74 7.38
CA ASP A 483 -15.87 13.06 8.80
C ASP A 483 -16.74 14.29 9.11
N THR A 484 -16.92 14.58 10.41
CA THR A 484 -17.75 15.71 10.85
C THR A 484 -17.32 17.05 10.25
N PRO A 485 -16.03 17.43 10.26
CA PRO A 485 -15.60 18.69 9.64
C PRO A 485 -15.99 18.81 8.15
N LEU A 486 -15.93 17.71 7.39
CA LEU A 486 -16.29 17.73 5.97
C LEU A 486 -17.81 17.81 5.76
N LEU A 487 -18.61 17.14 6.58
CA LEU A 487 -20.08 17.27 6.56
C LEU A 487 -20.53 18.67 6.98
N ASP A 488 -19.87 19.28 7.97
CA ASP A 488 -20.16 20.65 8.41
C ASP A 488 -19.84 21.67 7.31
N ALA A 489 -18.73 21.48 6.60
CA ALA A 489 -18.39 22.29 5.43
C ALA A 489 -19.44 22.14 4.32
N ALA A 490 -19.91 20.90 4.08
CA ALA A 490 -20.96 20.64 3.11
C ALA A 490 -22.28 21.31 3.49
N ALA A 491 -22.69 21.21 4.75
CA ALA A 491 -23.91 21.81 5.29
C ALA A 491 -23.91 23.35 5.17
N LYS A 492 -22.73 23.97 5.30
CA LYS A 492 -22.53 25.43 5.18
C LYS A 492 -22.35 25.90 3.74
N GLY A 493 -22.38 25.01 2.74
CA GLY A 493 -22.14 25.36 1.35
C GLY A 493 -20.71 25.83 1.06
N GLN A 494 -19.72 25.28 1.78
CA GLN A 494 -18.29 25.67 1.69
C GLN A 494 -17.48 24.72 0.78
N LEU A 495 -18.14 23.96 -0.10
CA LEU A 495 -17.49 23.03 -1.04
C LEU A 495 -17.92 23.36 -2.48
N THR A 496 -17.96 24.65 -2.80
CA THR A 496 -18.55 25.14 -4.06
C THR A 496 -17.54 25.30 -5.18
N ASN A 497 -16.25 25.40 -4.83
CA ASN A 497 -15.18 25.62 -5.79
C ASN A 497 -13.96 24.77 -5.48
N ARG A 498 -13.09 24.66 -6.50
CA ARG A 498 -11.89 23.83 -6.49
C ARG A 498 -10.95 24.13 -5.31
N ALA A 499 -10.80 25.40 -4.93
CA ALA A 499 -9.87 25.79 -3.87
C ALA A 499 -10.37 25.37 -2.48
N GLU A 500 -11.66 25.52 -2.21
CA GLU A 500 -12.26 25.06 -0.95
C GLU A 500 -12.20 23.53 -0.79
N VAL A 501 -12.49 22.82 -1.88
CA VAL A 501 -12.41 21.36 -1.95
C VAL A 501 -10.95 20.90 -1.74
N ALA A 502 -9.98 21.57 -2.36
CA ALA A 502 -8.56 21.28 -2.19
C ALA A 502 -8.10 21.45 -0.72
N LYS A 503 -8.55 22.51 -0.04
CA LYS A 503 -8.23 22.73 1.39
C LYS A 503 -8.70 21.57 2.27
N GLN A 504 -9.89 21.03 2.01
CA GLN A 504 -10.37 19.84 2.73
C GLN A 504 -9.58 18.59 2.36
N ALA A 505 -9.29 18.38 1.07
CA ALA A 505 -8.50 17.24 0.61
C ALA A 505 -7.08 17.25 1.23
N GLU A 506 -6.41 18.40 1.32
CA GLU A 506 -5.10 18.56 1.95
C GLU A 506 -5.14 18.20 3.45
N ARG A 507 -6.15 18.67 4.17
CA ARG A 507 -6.39 18.27 5.58
C ARG A 507 -6.53 16.75 5.68
N MET A 508 -7.34 16.15 4.80
CA MET A 508 -7.63 14.72 4.82
C MET A 508 -6.40 13.86 4.46
N MET A 509 -5.48 14.40 3.65
CA MET A 509 -4.22 13.73 3.32
C MET A 509 -3.28 13.55 4.50
N ALA A 510 -3.46 14.29 5.60
CA ALA A 510 -2.69 14.10 6.83
C ALA A 510 -3.21 12.93 7.70
N ASP A 511 -4.37 12.35 7.35
CA ASP A 511 -4.97 11.25 8.09
C ASP A 511 -4.20 9.93 7.83
N PRO A 512 -3.95 9.10 8.85
CA PRO A 512 -3.31 7.79 8.69
C PRO A 512 -3.99 6.87 7.66
N ARG A 513 -5.30 6.99 7.42
CA ARG A 513 -6.02 6.24 6.38
C ARG A 513 -5.54 6.62 4.98
N ALA A 514 -5.35 7.92 4.72
CA ALA A 514 -4.81 8.40 3.44
C ALA A 514 -3.37 7.90 3.23
N LYS A 515 -2.57 7.90 4.31
CA LYS A 515 -1.20 7.36 4.29
C LYS A 515 -1.17 5.86 3.95
N ALA A 516 -2.03 5.08 4.59
CA ALA A 516 -2.14 3.65 4.34
C ALA A 516 -2.62 3.34 2.91
N LYS A 517 -3.62 4.08 2.41
CA LYS A 517 -4.11 3.91 1.03
C LYS A 517 -3.04 4.22 -0.02
N LEU A 518 -2.23 5.26 0.19
CA LEU A 518 -1.11 5.60 -0.68
C LEU A 518 0.00 4.54 -0.62
N ARG A 519 0.30 4.01 0.57
CA ARG A 519 1.28 2.94 0.72
C ARG A 519 0.88 1.70 -0.06
N GLU A 520 -0.38 1.32 0.03
CA GLU A 520 -0.90 0.18 -0.71
C GLU A 520 -0.80 0.36 -2.22
N PHE A 521 -1.13 1.56 -2.72
CA PHE A 521 -0.91 1.90 -4.12
C PHE A 521 0.55 1.67 -4.52
N LEU A 522 1.51 2.17 -3.73
CA LEU A 522 2.93 2.00 -4.04
C LEU A 522 3.33 0.53 -4.04
N PHE A 523 2.79 -0.30 -3.15
CA PHE A 523 3.04 -1.74 -3.15
C PHE A 523 2.47 -2.44 -4.40
N THR A 524 1.25 -2.08 -4.83
CA THR A 524 0.67 -2.60 -6.08
C THR A 524 1.41 -2.09 -7.32
N TRP A 525 1.87 -0.83 -7.31
CA TRP A 525 2.69 -0.25 -8.37
C TRP A 525 4.03 -0.98 -8.50
N LEU A 526 4.66 -1.31 -7.37
CA LEU A 526 5.90 -2.09 -7.27
C LEU A 526 5.71 -3.62 -7.42
N LYS A 527 4.48 -4.11 -7.63
CA LYS A 527 4.15 -5.55 -7.76
C LYS A 527 4.50 -6.39 -6.54
N LEU A 528 4.44 -5.79 -5.35
CA LEU A 528 4.71 -6.46 -4.07
C LEU A 528 3.47 -7.16 -3.50
N ASP A 529 2.30 -6.90 -4.06
CA ASP A 529 1.03 -7.50 -3.65
C ASP A 529 0.88 -8.98 -4.09
N GLN A 530 1.75 -9.49 -4.97
CA GLN A 530 1.63 -10.84 -5.53
C GLN A 530 2.59 -11.88 -4.92
N SER A 531 3.46 -11.50 -3.97
CA SER A 531 4.49 -12.41 -3.45
C SER A 531 4.15 -12.88 -2.03
N PRO A 532 3.72 -14.15 -1.83
CA PRO A 532 3.35 -14.64 -0.50
C PRO A 532 4.55 -14.99 0.38
N ASP A 533 5.67 -15.47 -0.19
CA ASP A 533 6.89 -15.85 0.55
C ASP A 533 8.16 -15.57 -0.29
N LEU A 534 9.06 -14.72 0.22
CA LEU A 534 10.36 -14.44 -0.39
C LEU A 534 11.42 -15.36 0.24
N SER A 535 11.89 -16.35 -0.52
CA SER A 535 12.99 -17.25 -0.12
C SER A 535 14.06 -17.32 -1.20
N LYS A 536 15.29 -17.60 -0.79
CA LYS A 536 16.47 -17.71 -1.66
C LYS A 536 17.24 -18.99 -1.35
N ASP A 537 18.01 -19.45 -2.34
CA ASP A 537 18.88 -20.62 -2.16
C ASP A 537 19.93 -20.31 -1.09
N GLU A 538 19.88 -21.04 0.03
CA GLU A 538 20.75 -20.80 1.19
C GLU A 538 22.23 -21.07 0.89
N LYS A 539 22.53 -22.01 -0.02
CA LYS A 539 23.91 -22.32 -0.40
C LYS A 539 24.52 -21.19 -1.21
N ARG A 540 23.72 -20.53 -2.04
CA ARG A 540 24.14 -19.39 -2.88
C ARG A 540 24.11 -18.06 -2.15
N PHE A 541 23.15 -17.86 -1.25
CA PHE A 541 22.94 -16.62 -0.52
C PHE A 541 22.91 -16.85 1.00
N PRO A 542 24.03 -17.32 1.59
CA PRO A 542 24.09 -17.64 3.01
C PRO A 542 23.74 -16.42 3.86
N GLY A 543 22.82 -16.60 4.81
CA GLY A 543 22.32 -15.54 5.69
C GLY A 543 21.18 -14.70 5.13
N PHE A 544 20.68 -14.95 3.91
CA PHE A 544 19.44 -14.35 3.43
C PHE A 544 18.23 -15.11 4.01
N ASP A 545 17.85 -14.78 5.23
CA ASP A 545 16.78 -15.44 5.99
C ASP A 545 15.49 -14.59 6.08
N ALA A 546 14.50 -15.10 6.81
CA ALA A 546 13.23 -14.41 7.03
C ALA A 546 13.37 -13.07 7.78
N ALA A 547 14.41 -12.92 8.62
CA ALA A 547 14.68 -11.69 9.36
C ALA A 547 15.31 -10.63 8.44
N VAL A 548 16.25 -11.01 7.58
CA VAL A 548 16.77 -10.13 6.52
C VAL A 548 15.64 -9.69 5.57
N THR A 549 14.73 -10.60 5.24
CA THR A 549 13.55 -10.27 4.43
C THR A 549 12.62 -9.26 5.10
N ALA A 550 12.33 -9.42 6.40
CA ALA A 550 11.55 -8.46 7.18
C ALA A 550 12.23 -7.08 7.22
N ASP A 551 13.54 -7.07 7.45
CA ASP A 551 14.33 -5.84 7.55
C ASP A 551 14.41 -5.13 6.20
N LEU A 552 14.54 -5.86 5.08
CA LEU A 552 14.51 -5.31 3.72
C LEU A 552 13.14 -4.74 3.35
N ARG A 553 12.06 -5.40 3.77
CA ARG A 553 10.71 -4.85 3.60
C ARG A 553 10.56 -3.54 4.37
N THR A 554 10.99 -3.52 5.63
CA THR A 554 11.00 -2.31 6.47
C THR A 554 11.86 -1.20 5.85
N SER A 555 13.03 -1.55 5.30
CA SER A 555 13.91 -0.62 4.58
C SER A 555 13.17 0.07 3.43
N LEU A 556 12.45 -0.69 2.61
CA LEU A 556 11.64 -0.15 1.51
C LEU A 556 10.51 0.73 2.04
N GLU A 557 9.82 0.28 3.10
CA GLU A 557 8.72 1.01 3.72
C GLU A 557 9.16 2.40 4.21
N LEU A 558 10.31 2.48 4.88
CA LEU A 558 10.90 3.73 5.36
C LEU A 558 11.35 4.61 4.19
N PHE A 559 11.96 4.02 3.17
CA PHE A 559 12.36 4.73 1.95
C PHE A 559 11.16 5.38 1.24
N LEU A 560 10.08 4.61 1.03
CA LEU A 560 8.85 5.12 0.41
C LEU A 560 8.21 6.22 1.25
N ASP A 561 8.22 6.08 2.57
CA ASP A 561 7.70 7.11 3.46
C ASP A 561 8.50 8.41 3.41
N ASP A 562 9.83 8.32 3.46
CA ASP A 562 10.71 9.47 3.40
C ASP A 562 10.50 10.25 2.09
N VAL A 563 10.47 9.53 0.96
CA VAL A 563 10.25 10.16 -0.35
C VAL A 563 8.88 10.83 -0.45
N VAL A 564 7.81 10.21 0.05
CA VAL A 564 6.45 10.74 -0.15
C VAL A 564 6.06 11.82 0.88
N TRP A 565 6.39 11.61 2.16
CA TRP A 565 5.88 12.44 3.26
C TRP A 565 6.81 13.57 3.67
N ASN A 566 8.14 13.40 3.49
CA ASN A 566 9.08 14.46 3.79
C ASN A 566 9.31 15.34 2.57
N ASP A 567 9.71 14.75 1.45
CA ASP A 567 10.02 15.50 0.22
C ASP A 567 8.78 15.69 -0.68
N GLY A 568 8.21 14.58 -1.11
CA GLY A 568 7.08 14.47 -2.02
C GLY A 568 7.47 14.27 -3.48
N ASP A 569 8.68 14.60 -3.92
CA ASP A 569 9.10 14.46 -5.32
C ASP A 569 9.20 12.99 -5.77
N PHE A 570 8.29 12.57 -6.64
CA PHE A 570 8.23 11.23 -7.22
C PHE A 570 9.54 10.79 -7.87
N ARG A 571 10.32 11.72 -8.46
CA ARG A 571 11.56 11.37 -9.17
C ARG A 571 12.60 10.78 -8.22
N LYS A 572 12.55 11.09 -6.92
CA LYS A 572 13.43 10.48 -5.91
C LYS A 572 13.19 8.98 -5.77
N LEU A 573 11.98 8.48 -6.06
CA LEU A 573 11.73 7.03 -6.15
C LEU A 573 12.61 6.36 -7.21
N LEU A 574 13.12 7.10 -8.19
CA LEU A 574 13.91 6.57 -9.30
C LEU A 574 15.39 6.96 -9.22
N LEU A 575 15.73 8.02 -8.48
CA LEU A 575 17.07 8.63 -8.49
C LEU A 575 17.90 8.41 -7.23
N ALA A 576 17.25 8.13 -6.08
CA ALA A 576 17.93 8.08 -4.78
C ALA A 576 19.10 7.08 -4.76
N ASP A 577 20.18 7.44 -4.09
CA ASP A 577 21.39 6.61 -3.92
C ASP A 577 21.57 6.13 -2.47
N ASP A 578 20.53 6.27 -1.66
CA ASP A 578 20.50 5.91 -0.24
C ASP A 578 19.44 4.83 0.05
N LEU A 579 19.66 4.09 1.14
CA LEU A 579 18.69 3.11 1.66
C LEU A 579 18.71 3.15 3.19
N TYR A 580 17.60 2.73 3.81
CA TYR A 580 17.56 2.52 5.26
C TYR A 580 18.18 1.16 5.62
N VAL A 581 19.18 1.15 6.49
CA VAL A 581 19.94 -0.06 6.86
C VAL A 581 20.02 -0.12 8.38
N ASN A 582 19.73 -1.29 8.95
CA ASN A 582 19.96 -1.60 10.38
C ASN A 582 21.22 -2.48 10.52
N GLY A 583 21.63 -2.81 11.75
CA GLY A 583 22.84 -3.60 12.00
C GLY A 583 22.85 -4.99 11.33
N ARG A 584 21.68 -5.66 11.21
CA ARG A 584 21.56 -6.97 10.54
C ARG A 584 21.79 -6.86 9.03
N LEU A 585 21.12 -5.91 8.38
CA LEU A 585 21.33 -5.64 6.95
C LEU A 585 22.77 -5.18 6.70
N ALA A 586 23.34 -4.38 7.60
CA ALA A 586 24.71 -3.92 7.49
C ALA A 586 25.70 -5.09 7.46
N LYS A 587 25.54 -6.05 8.38
CA LYS A 587 26.31 -7.31 8.37
C LYS A 587 26.13 -8.08 7.06
N PHE A 588 24.90 -8.21 6.57
CA PHE A 588 24.62 -8.99 5.35
C PHE A 588 25.21 -8.35 4.07
N TYR A 589 25.18 -7.02 3.99
CA TYR A 589 25.66 -6.26 2.82
C TYR A 589 27.11 -5.75 2.96
N GLY A 590 27.79 -6.01 4.08
CA GLY A 590 29.16 -5.57 4.32
C GLY A 590 29.30 -4.05 4.56
N ILE A 591 28.27 -3.43 5.14
CA ILE A 591 28.24 -1.99 5.46
C ILE A 591 28.74 -1.80 6.90
N ASN A 592 29.55 -0.76 7.12
CA ASN A 592 30.07 -0.45 8.44
C ASN A 592 29.01 0.25 9.32
N LEU A 593 28.26 -0.52 10.09
CA LEU A 593 27.38 -0.05 11.16
C LEU A 593 27.47 -0.99 12.39
N PRO A 594 27.24 -0.48 13.60
CA PRO A 594 27.13 -1.32 14.80
C PRO A 594 26.08 -2.44 14.62
N PRO A 595 26.31 -3.67 15.15
CA PRO A 595 25.35 -4.77 15.04
C PRO A 595 23.95 -4.48 15.61
N ASP A 596 23.87 -3.57 16.57
CA ASP A 596 22.65 -3.17 17.27
C ASP A 596 22.02 -1.88 16.74
N ALA A 597 22.59 -1.30 15.67
CA ALA A 597 22.11 -0.08 15.03
C ALA A 597 20.66 -0.24 14.54
N GLY A 598 19.82 0.74 14.88
CA GLY A 598 18.50 0.90 14.27
C GLY A 598 18.58 1.27 12.79
N PHE A 599 17.43 1.32 12.12
CA PHE A 599 17.37 1.75 10.73
C PHE A 599 17.91 3.18 10.57
N THR A 600 19.01 3.30 9.83
CA THR A 600 19.67 4.57 9.52
C THR A 600 19.77 4.72 8.02
N LYS A 601 19.61 5.94 7.52
CA LYS A 601 19.78 6.26 6.11
C LYS A 601 21.26 6.20 5.73
N VAL A 602 21.63 5.26 4.86
CA VAL A 602 23.01 5.06 4.40
C VAL A 602 23.09 5.41 2.92
N LYS A 603 24.03 6.29 2.58
CA LYS A 603 24.35 6.64 1.20
C LYS A 603 25.31 5.62 0.60
N PHE A 604 25.00 5.11 -0.59
CA PHE A 604 25.87 4.22 -1.35
C PHE A 604 26.71 5.00 -2.36
N GLU A 605 27.66 4.32 -3.01
CA GLU A 605 28.42 4.92 -4.11
C GLU A 605 27.48 5.47 -5.20
N ALA A 606 27.75 6.71 -5.62
CA ALA A 606 26.82 7.55 -6.37
C ALA A 606 26.43 7.00 -7.76
N ASP A 607 27.20 6.05 -8.30
CA ASP A 607 27.07 5.45 -9.62
C ASP A 607 26.37 4.08 -9.62
N LYS A 608 26.19 3.45 -8.44
CA LYS A 608 25.68 2.07 -8.38
C LYS A 608 24.17 1.98 -8.21
N ARG A 609 23.57 2.80 -7.33
CA ARG A 609 22.15 2.69 -6.95
C ARG A 609 21.26 3.81 -7.52
N SER A 610 20.01 3.44 -7.80
CA SER A 610 18.96 4.31 -8.32
C SER A 610 17.59 3.89 -7.79
N GLY A 611 17.16 4.52 -6.69
CA GLY A 611 15.84 4.42 -6.08
C GLY A 611 15.28 2.99 -5.94
N VAL A 612 13.96 2.88 -6.13
CA VAL A 612 13.21 1.61 -6.01
C VAL A 612 13.69 0.55 -6.99
N VAL A 613 14.12 0.93 -8.20
CA VAL A 613 14.54 -0.04 -9.23
C VAL A 613 15.82 -0.79 -8.86
N THR A 614 16.57 -0.28 -7.88
CA THR A 614 17.74 -0.96 -7.29
C THR A 614 17.55 -1.35 -5.83
N HIS A 615 16.35 -1.19 -5.26
CA HIS A 615 16.11 -1.54 -3.87
C HIS A 615 16.24 -3.06 -3.69
N PRO A 616 17.05 -3.57 -2.73
CA PRO A 616 17.33 -5.00 -2.64
C PRO A 616 16.08 -5.87 -2.43
N TYR A 617 15.10 -5.38 -1.65
CA TYR A 617 13.81 -6.06 -1.51
C TYR A 617 13.09 -6.29 -2.85
N LEU A 618 12.98 -5.24 -3.69
CA LEU A 618 12.31 -5.34 -4.98
C LEU A 618 13.09 -6.24 -5.95
N LEU A 619 14.41 -6.08 -6.01
CA LEU A 619 15.27 -6.92 -6.84
C LEU A 619 15.19 -8.41 -6.46
N ALA A 620 15.02 -8.71 -5.18
CA ALA A 620 14.85 -10.06 -4.68
C ALA A 620 13.48 -10.65 -5.04
N VAL A 621 12.40 -9.85 -4.92
CA VAL A 621 11.04 -10.24 -5.36
C VAL A 621 10.99 -10.51 -6.86
N LEU A 622 11.71 -9.72 -7.66
CA LEU A 622 11.76 -9.86 -9.13
C LEU A 622 12.79 -10.89 -9.62
N ALA A 623 13.35 -11.71 -8.74
CA ALA A 623 14.36 -12.73 -9.08
C ALA A 623 13.85 -14.14 -8.72
N TYR A 624 14.42 -15.17 -9.35
CA TYR A 624 14.16 -16.55 -8.97
C TYR A 624 14.83 -16.87 -7.61
N ASN A 625 14.58 -18.07 -7.09
CA ASN A 625 15.16 -18.51 -5.82
C ASN A 625 16.70 -18.50 -5.83
N ALA A 626 17.30 -18.92 -6.95
CA ALA A 626 18.74 -19.08 -7.08
C ALA A 626 19.41 -18.05 -8.02
N GLU A 627 18.66 -17.44 -8.94
CA GLU A 627 19.19 -16.65 -10.08
C GLU A 627 18.48 -15.30 -10.23
N THR A 628 19.13 -14.33 -10.89
CA THR A 628 18.45 -13.11 -11.32
C THR A 628 17.45 -13.40 -12.44
N SER A 629 16.53 -12.47 -12.68
CA SER A 629 15.58 -12.54 -13.80
C SER A 629 15.49 -11.19 -14.51
N PRO A 630 16.32 -10.96 -15.55
CA PRO A 630 16.19 -9.78 -16.41
C PRO A 630 14.79 -9.65 -17.00
N ILE A 631 14.12 -10.77 -17.29
CA ILE A 631 12.77 -10.78 -17.85
C ILE A 631 11.78 -10.16 -16.86
N HIS A 632 11.72 -10.62 -15.61
CA HIS A 632 10.79 -10.05 -14.61
C HIS A 632 11.13 -8.60 -14.26
N ARG A 633 12.42 -8.27 -14.14
CA ARG A 633 12.90 -6.91 -13.94
C ARG A 633 12.49 -5.98 -15.09
N GLY A 634 12.68 -6.43 -16.34
CA GLY A 634 12.28 -5.71 -17.54
C GLY A 634 10.77 -5.55 -17.69
N VAL A 635 9.99 -6.59 -17.36
CA VAL A 635 8.53 -6.53 -17.31
C VAL A 635 8.06 -5.52 -16.26
N PHE A 636 8.71 -5.46 -15.10
CA PHE A 636 8.42 -4.45 -14.09
C PHE A 636 8.73 -3.04 -14.62
N VAL A 637 9.87 -2.79 -15.27
CA VAL A 637 10.15 -1.46 -15.81
C VAL A 637 9.17 -1.09 -16.93
N ALA A 638 8.93 -1.99 -17.89
CA ALA A 638 8.06 -1.77 -19.03
C ALA A 638 6.59 -1.57 -18.62
N ARG A 639 6.02 -2.53 -17.88
CA ARG A 639 4.62 -2.44 -17.44
C ARG A 639 4.48 -1.53 -16.24
N GLY A 640 5.32 -1.68 -15.22
CA GLY A 640 5.25 -0.94 -13.95
C GLY A 640 5.45 0.56 -14.11
N LEU A 641 6.53 0.95 -14.77
CA LEU A 641 7.00 2.34 -14.83
C LEU A 641 6.63 3.03 -16.14
N LEU A 642 6.87 2.40 -17.28
CA LEU A 642 6.63 3.00 -18.61
C LEU A 642 5.18 2.84 -19.10
N GLY A 643 4.32 2.17 -18.32
CA GLY A 643 2.90 1.98 -18.65
C GLY A 643 2.64 1.16 -19.91
N ILE A 644 3.60 0.36 -20.37
CA ILE A 644 3.48 -0.43 -21.60
C ILE A 644 2.55 -1.62 -21.37
N SER A 645 1.59 -1.85 -22.26
CA SER A 645 0.78 -3.05 -22.25
C SER A 645 1.54 -4.22 -22.88
N ILE A 646 1.83 -5.24 -22.08
CA ILE A 646 2.43 -6.50 -22.55
C ILE A 646 1.48 -7.62 -22.19
N ARG A 647 0.99 -8.35 -23.20
CA ARG A 647 0.13 -9.52 -22.99
C ARG A 647 0.95 -10.65 -22.39
N PRO A 648 0.45 -11.36 -21.37
CA PRO A 648 1.12 -12.55 -20.88
C PRO A 648 1.22 -13.60 -21.99
N PRO A 649 2.27 -14.45 -21.98
CA PRO A 649 2.33 -15.59 -22.89
C PRO A 649 1.14 -16.52 -22.64
N LYS A 650 0.66 -17.20 -23.69
CA LYS A 650 -0.41 -18.20 -23.57
C LYS A 650 0.08 -19.46 -22.85
N ASP A 651 1.35 -19.78 -23.02
CA ASP A 651 1.97 -20.98 -22.48
C ASP A 651 2.86 -20.65 -21.28
N ALA A 652 2.93 -21.57 -20.32
CA ALA A 652 3.90 -21.51 -19.24
C ALA A 652 5.28 -21.95 -19.76
N PHE A 653 6.32 -21.18 -19.45
CA PHE A 653 7.69 -21.48 -19.87
C PHE A 653 8.59 -21.67 -18.66
N THR A 654 9.36 -22.76 -18.66
CA THR A 654 10.44 -22.98 -17.70
C THR A 654 11.69 -22.23 -18.16
N PRO A 655 12.31 -21.39 -17.31
CA PRO A 655 13.59 -20.76 -17.64
C PRO A 655 14.67 -21.79 -17.95
N LEU A 656 15.59 -21.45 -18.87
CA LEU A 656 16.77 -22.30 -19.11
C LEU A 656 17.56 -22.45 -17.80
N ALA A 657 17.83 -23.69 -17.39
CA ALA A 657 18.49 -23.97 -16.13
C ALA A 657 19.97 -23.54 -16.18
N ALA A 658 20.46 -22.86 -15.15
CA ALA A 658 21.80 -22.28 -15.14
C ALA A 658 22.90 -23.34 -14.97
N ASP A 659 22.61 -24.41 -14.24
CA ASP A 659 23.44 -25.59 -14.04
C ASP A 659 23.71 -26.36 -15.34
N LEU A 660 22.75 -26.37 -16.27
CA LEU A 660 22.92 -26.94 -17.61
C LEU A 660 23.74 -26.03 -18.55
N HIS A 661 23.93 -24.76 -18.18
CA HIS A 661 24.67 -23.77 -18.97
C HIS A 661 25.67 -22.95 -18.12
N PRO A 662 26.61 -23.60 -17.40
CA PRO A 662 27.42 -22.94 -16.36
C PRO A 662 28.43 -21.93 -16.89
N LYS A 663 28.72 -21.96 -18.20
CA LYS A 663 29.63 -21.02 -18.89
C LYS A 663 28.92 -19.77 -19.44
N LEU A 664 27.59 -19.75 -19.41
CA LEU A 664 26.81 -18.62 -19.90
C LEU A 664 26.49 -17.67 -18.74
N THR A 665 26.55 -16.37 -19.01
CA THR A 665 25.94 -15.35 -18.15
C THR A 665 24.41 -15.44 -18.23
N THR A 666 23.71 -14.87 -17.27
CA THR A 666 22.25 -14.78 -17.27
C THR A 666 21.74 -14.02 -18.50
N ARG A 667 22.46 -12.97 -18.94
CA ARG A 667 22.16 -12.27 -20.20
C ARG A 667 22.24 -13.21 -21.41
N GLU A 668 23.35 -13.94 -21.56
CA GLU A 668 23.55 -14.91 -22.65
C GLU A 668 22.46 -16.00 -22.65
N ARG A 669 22.09 -16.53 -21.48
CA ARG A 669 21.01 -17.52 -21.33
C ARG A 669 19.65 -16.95 -21.74
N VAL A 670 19.31 -15.75 -21.29
CA VAL A 670 18.03 -15.10 -21.64
C VAL A 670 17.95 -14.84 -23.14
N LEU A 671 19.03 -14.37 -23.77
CA LEU A 671 19.07 -14.16 -25.22
C LEU A 671 18.91 -15.49 -25.99
N LEU A 672 19.54 -16.57 -25.53
CA LEU A 672 19.36 -17.90 -26.11
C LEU A 672 17.91 -18.37 -26.00
N GLN A 673 17.31 -18.22 -24.81
CA GLN A 673 15.92 -18.63 -24.54
C GLN A 673 14.89 -17.85 -25.36
N THR A 674 15.14 -16.56 -25.59
CA THR A 674 14.14 -15.64 -26.17
C THR A 674 14.37 -15.34 -27.66
N LYS A 675 15.33 -16.04 -28.29
CA LYS A 675 15.61 -15.99 -29.73
C LYS A 675 14.44 -16.37 -30.65
N PRO A 676 13.56 -17.36 -30.32
CA PRO A 676 12.47 -17.75 -31.20
C PRO A 676 11.50 -16.59 -31.51
N ALA A 677 10.95 -16.57 -32.73
CA ALA A 677 10.09 -15.48 -33.22
C ALA A 677 8.86 -15.22 -32.32
N ALA A 678 8.30 -16.27 -31.73
CA ALA A 678 7.18 -16.17 -30.79
C ALA A 678 7.51 -15.36 -29.52
N CYS A 679 8.79 -15.28 -29.13
CA CYS A 679 9.26 -14.56 -27.95
C CYS A 679 9.81 -13.17 -28.31
N ALA A 680 10.50 -13.06 -29.46
CA ALA A 680 11.27 -11.88 -29.84
C ALA A 680 10.46 -10.57 -29.83
N GLY A 681 9.17 -10.62 -30.19
CA GLY A 681 8.31 -9.44 -30.26
C GLY A 681 8.16 -8.68 -28.94
N CYS A 682 7.93 -9.39 -27.83
CA CYS A 682 7.84 -8.76 -26.51
C CYS A 682 9.23 -8.59 -25.86
N HIS A 683 10.14 -9.53 -26.12
CA HIS A 683 11.47 -9.56 -25.52
C HIS A 683 12.42 -8.49 -26.06
N SER A 684 12.17 -7.94 -27.25
CA SER A 684 12.88 -6.77 -27.76
C SER A 684 12.72 -5.51 -26.89
N VAL A 685 11.60 -5.41 -26.16
CA VAL A 685 11.32 -4.28 -25.26
C VAL A 685 11.78 -4.58 -23.83
N MET A 686 11.37 -5.72 -23.27
CA MET A 686 11.61 -5.98 -21.84
C MET A 686 13.06 -6.38 -21.54
N ASN A 687 13.73 -7.17 -22.39
CA ASN A 687 15.06 -7.67 -22.07
C ASN A 687 16.08 -6.53 -21.92
N PRO A 688 16.18 -5.56 -22.85
CA PRO A 688 17.14 -4.46 -22.70
C PRO A 688 16.90 -3.62 -21.43
N LEU A 689 15.63 -3.37 -21.06
CA LEU A 689 15.29 -2.69 -19.80
C LEU A 689 15.75 -3.48 -18.57
N GLY A 690 15.55 -4.80 -18.59
CA GLY A 690 15.96 -5.70 -17.50
C GLY A 690 17.46 -5.87 -17.38
N PHE A 691 18.18 -5.92 -18.51
CA PHE A 691 19.63 -6.10 -18.53
C PHE A 691 20.39 -4.94 -17.87
N ALA A 692 19.85 -3.73 -17.91
CA ALA A 692 20.46 -2.60 -17.19
C ALA A 692 20.48 -2.76 -15.66
N LEU A 693 19.78 -3.75 -15.12
CA LEU A 693 19.78 -4.07 -13.69
C LEU A 693 20.67 -5.27 -13.35
N GLU A 694 21.36 -5.89 -14.32
CA GLU A 694 22.12 -7.13 -14.09
C GLU A 694 23.42 -6.97 -13.31
N ASN A 695 23.86 -5.74 -13.06
CA ASN A 695 24.87 -5.47 -12.04
C ASN A 695 24.38 -5.76 -10.61
N PHE A 696 23.12 -6.16 -10.42
CA PHE A 696 22.62 -6.62 -9.12
C PHE A 696 22.24 -8.10 -9.15
N ASP A 697 22.73 -8.86 -8.18
CA ASP A 697 22.37 -10.27 -8.01
C ASP A 697 20.93 -10.48 -7.50
N ALA A 698 20.56 -11.74 -7.22
CA ALA A 698 19.21 -12.10 -6.82
C ALA A 698 18.80 -11.63 -5.41
N VAL A 699 19.73 -11.04 -4.64
CA VAL A 699 19.51 -10.45 -3.30
C VAL A 699 19.89 -8.97 -3.24
N GLY A 700 20.11 -8.34 -4.41
CA GLY A 700 20.39 -6.92 -4.54
C GLY A 700 21.80 -6.47 -4.16
N LYS A 701 22.77 -7.39 -4.12
CA LYS A 701 24.20 -7.05 -4.03
C LYS A 701 24.74 -6.66 -5.39
N PHE A 702 25.61 -5.66 -5.42
CA PHE A 702 26.25 -5.22 -6.65
C PHE A 702 27.33 -6.25 -7.08
N ARG A 703 27.43 -6.51 -8.39
CA ARG A 703 28.42 -7.39 -9.02
C ARG A 703 28.95 -6.79 -10.33
N GLY A 704 30.26 -6.89 -10.53
CA GLY A 704 30.94 -6.53 -11.78
C GLY A 704 31.15 -7.72 -12.73
N THR A 705 31.10 -8.94 -12.21
CA THR A 705 31.30 -10.18 -12.97
C THR A 705 30.23 -11.23 -12.62
N GLU A 706 29.98 -12.14 -13.55
CA GLU A 706 29.14 -13.33 -13.40
C GLU A 706 29.80 -14.49 -14.16
N ASN A 707 29.95 -15.65 -13.51
CA ASN A 707 30.61 -16.83 -14.09
C ASN A 707 32.00 -16.53 -14.68
N GLY A 708 32.77 -15.65 -14.02
CA GLY A 708 34.11 -15.23 -14.45
C GLY A 708 34.14 -14.24 -15.63
N LYS A 709 32.99 -13.83 -16.16
CA LYS A 709 32.87 -12.85 -17.25
C LYS A 709 32.41 -11.49 -16.73
N PRO A 710 32.80 -10.36 -17.35
CA PRO A 710 32.21 -9.05 -17.05
C PRO A 710 30.70 -9.03 -17.27
N VAL A 711 29.95 -8.35 -16.40
CA VAL A 711 28.52 -8.14 -16.59
C VAL A 711 28.29 -7.07 -17.67
N ASP A 712 27.54 -7.43 -18.72
CA ASP A 712 27.02 -6.49 -19.72
C ASP A 712 25.64 -5.96 -19.30
N ALA A 713 25.65 -4.77 -18.70
CA ALA A 713 24.44 -4.05 -18.28
C ALA A 713 24.01 -2.96 -19.27
N VAL A 714 24.38 -3.06 -20.54
CA VAL A 714 23.86 -2.15 -21.57
C VAL A 714 22.40 -2.49 -21.85
N GLY A 715 21.56 -1.46 -21.78
CA GLY A 715 20.14 -1.51 -22.10
C GLY A 715 19.74 -0.40 -23.06
N SER A 716 18.53 -0.53 -23.60
CA SER A 716 17.95 0.43 -24.54
C SER A 716 16.43 0.44 -24.44
N TYR A 717 15.80 1.51 -24.92
CA TYR A 717 14.36 1.63 -25.02
C TYR A 717 13.95 2.58 -26.14
N ASP A 718 13.02 2.16 -26.98
CA ASP A 718 12.42 3.01 -28.00
C ASP A 718 11.21 3.73 -27.40
N THR A 719 11.37 5.03 -27.17
CA THR A 719 10.34 5.91 -26.61
C THR A 719 9.14 6.03 -27.54
N ARG A 720 7.98 6.37 -26.98
CA ARG A 720 6.75 6.69 -27.75
C ARG A 720 6.99 7.87 -28.69
N ALA A 721 7.87 8.80 -28.33
CA ALA A 721 8.29 9.91 -29.19
C ALA A 721 9.13 9.46 -30.41
N GLY A 722 9.57 8.20 -30.46
CA GLY A 722 10.33 7.62 -31.57
C GLY A 722 11.85 7.72 -31.42
N ALA A 723 12.36 8.22 -30.29
CA ALA A 723 13.79 8.23 -29.99
C ALA A 723 14.22 6.94 -29.27
N THR A 724 15.40 6.42 -29.60
CA THR A 724 16.03 5.31 -28.88
C THR A 724 16.90 5.84 -27.75
N ALA A 725 16.50 5.59 -26.51
CA ALA A 725 17.32 5.80 -25.33
C ALA A 725 18.28 4.61 -25.15
N LYS A 726 19.53 4.89 -24.79
CA LYS A 726 20.52 3.89 -24.38
C LYS A 726 21.02 4.25 -22.99
N PHE A 727 21.27 3.24 -22.17
CA PHE A 727 21.77 3.41 -20.82
C PHE A 727 22.65 2.23 -20.43
N THR A 728 23.68 2.51 -19.64
CA THR A 728 24.60 1.53 -19.09
C THR A 728 24.38 1.42 -17.59
N GLY A 729 23.75 0.34 -17.16
CA GLY A 729 23.47 0.09 -15.75
C GLY A 729 22.29 0.88 -15.18
N ALA A 730 22.05 0.65 -13.89
CA ALA A 730 20.82 1.06 -13.23
C ALA A 730 20.69 2.58 -13.00
N LYS A 731 21.81 3.29 -12.84
CA LYS A 731 21.80 4.74 -12.59
C LYS A 731 21.36 5.53 -13.82
N GLU A 732 21.90 5.20 -14.99
CA GLU A 732 21.49 5.82 -16.25
C GLU A 732 20.04 5.47 -16.60
N LEU A 733 19.63 4.21 -16.37
CA LEU A 733 18.22 3.82 -16.48
C LEU A 733 17.33 4.67 -15.56
N GLY A 734 17.70 4.83 -14.28
CA GLY A 734 16.93 5.64 -13.34
C GLY A 734 16.84 7.11 -13.72
N LYS A 735 17.92 7.70 -14.25
CA LYS A 735 17.91 9.06 -14.83
C LYS A 735 16.95 9.18 -16.01
N PHE A 736 17.01 8.22 -16.94
CA PHE A 736 16.08 8.16 -18.06
C PHE A 736 14.62 8.07 -17.57
N LEU A 737 14.32 7.15 -16.66
CA LEU A 737 12.98 6.96 -16.13
C LEU A 737 12.46 8.20 -15.40
N ALA A 738 13.30 8.87 -14.62
CA ALA A 738 12.92 10.08 -13.87
C ALA A 738 12.67 11.30 -14.76
N ALA A 739 13.29 11.36 -15.94
CA ALA A 739 13.11 12.44 -16.92
C ALA A 739 12.02 12.12 -17.95
N SER A 740 11.51 10.89 -17.99
CA SER A 740 10.57 10.44 -19.01
C SER A 740 9.14 10.91 -18.72
N PRO A 741 8.49 11.67 -19.64
CA PRO A 741 7.07 12.00 -19.52
C PRO A 741 6.20 10.75 -19.45
N GLU A 742 6.53 9.69 -20.18
CA GLU A 742 5.77 8.44 -20.21
C GLU A 742 5.66 7.78 -18.82
N VAL A 743 6.70 7.95 -17.99
CA VAL A 743 6.70 7.43 -16.62
C VAL A 743 5.81 8.26 -15.71
N ALA A 744 5.82 9.59 -15.86
CA ALA A 744 4.92 10.48 -15.13
C ALA A 744 3.45 10.24 -15.52
N ASP A 745 3.18 10.04 -16.81
CA ASP A 745 1.86 9.70 -17.34
C ASP A 745 1.33 8.40 -16.74
N ALA A 746 2.13 7.32 -16.85
CA ALA A 746 1.74 6.00 -16.36
C ALA A 746 1.55 5.97 -14.84
N PHE A 747 2.38 6.69 -14.08
CA PHE A 747 2.22 6.81 -12.64
C PHE A 747 0.93 7.54 -12.28
N THR A 748 0.66 8.66 -12.96
CA THR A 748 -0.54 9.49 -12.75
C THR A 748 -1.82 8.72 -13.04
N GLU A 749 -1.88 8.04 -14.19
CA GLU A 749 -3.03 7.23 -14.58
C GLU A 749 -3.31 6.10 -13.57
N ARG A 750 -2.27 5.38 -13.14
CA ARG A 750 -2.42 4.28 -12.17
C ARG A 750 -2.85 4.76 -10.80
N LEU A 751 -2.28 5.88 -10.35
CA LEU A 751 -2.66 6.49 -9.09
C LEU A 751 -4.12 6.92 -9.13
N PHE A 752 -4.56 7.53 -10.23
CA PHE A 752 -5.98 7.88 -10.44
C PHE A 752 -6.86 6.63 -10.36
N HIS A 753 -6.56 5.59 -11.13
CA HIS A 753 -7.36 4.37 -11.12
C HIS A 753 -7.41 3.69 -9.75
N HIS A 754 -6.31 3.69 -9.00
CA HIS A 754 -6.29 3.16 -7.64
C HIS A 754 -7.20 3.93 -6.69
N TYR A 755 -7.21 5.26 -6.78
CA TYR A 755 -7.97 6.12 -5.88
C TYR A 755 -9.45 6.21 -6.23
N VAL A 756 -9.76 6.28 -7.52
CA VAL A 756 -11.08 6.62 -8.07
C VAL A 756 -11.85 5.39 -8.54
N LYS A 757 -11.16 4.29 -8.87
CA LYS A 757 -11.75 3.03 -9.38
C LYS A 757 -12.49 3.17 -10.72
N GLN A 758 -12.29 4.30 -11.42
CA GLN A 758 -12.89 4.64 -12.70
C GLN A 758 -11.81 5.20 -13.65
N PRO A 759 -11.96 5.10 -14.98
CA PRO A 759 -10.98 5.61 -15.93
C PRO A 759 -10.87 7.14 -15.89
N VAL A 760 -9.65 7.69 -16.01
CA VAL A 760 -9.41 9.15 -15.98
C VAL A 760 -10.29 9.91 -16.97
N MET A 761 -10.37 9.40 -18.20
CA MET A 761 -11.11 10.03 -19.30
C MET A 761 -12.63 10.10 -19.07
N ALA A 762 -13.19 9.33 -18.14
CA ALA A 762 -14.61 9.47 -17.76
C ALA A 762 -14.92 10.82 -17.09
N TYR A 763 -13.89 11.54 -16.64
CA TYR A 763 -13.99 12.86 -16.03
C TYR A 763 -13.64 13.99 -17.02
N GLY A 764 -13.36 13.64 -18.28
CA GLY A 764 -13.05 14.57 -19.37
C GLY A 764 -11.86 14.08 -20.21
N LEU A 765 -11.94 14.28 -21.53
CA LEU A 765 -10.94 13.78 -22.47
C LEU A 765 -9.55 14.40 -22.29
N THR A 766 -9.47 15.63 -21.76
CA THR A 766 -8.22 16.37 -21.48
C THR A 766 -7.66 16.12 -20.08
N LYS A 767 -8.40 15.43 -19.20
CA LYS A 767 -7.99 15.22 -17.80
C LYS A 767 -6.69 14.45 -17.62
N PRO A 768 -6.34 13.43 -18.42
CA PRO A 768 -5.04 12.79 -18.32
C PRO A 768 -3.89 13.80 -18.46
N ASP A 769 -3.91 14.62 -19.51
CA ASP A 769 -2.85 15.58 -19.81
C ASP A 769 -2.82 16.72 -18.78
N GLU A 770 -3.99 17.20 -18.33
CA GLU A 770 -4.10 18.22 -17.29
C GLU A 770 -3.47 17.75 -15.97
N LEU A 771 -3.74 16.52 -15.52
CA LEU A 771 -3.20 15.98 -14.27
C LEU A 771 -1.68 15.79 -14.31
N VAL A 772 -1.14 15.34 -15.44
CA VAL A 772 0.31 15.22 -15.62
C VAL A 772 0.97 16.59 -15.62
N LYS A 773 0.37 17.56 -16.32
CA LYS A 773 0.86 18.93 -16.34
C LYS A 773 0.90 19.54 -14.94
N THR A 774 -0.19 19.45 -14.19
CA THR A 774 -0.24 19.97 -12.81
C THR A 774 0.71 19.21 -11.88
N PHE A 775 0.92 17.91 -12.10
CA PHE A 775 1.91 17.13 -11.38
C PHE A 775 3.33 17.67 -11.59
N SER A 776 3.70 17.94 -12.85
CA SER A 776 5.00 18.53 -13.21
C SER A 776 5.17 19.95 -12.64
N GLU A 777 4.16 20.81 -12.80
CA GLU A 777 4.16 22.19 -12.26
C GLU A 777 4.29 22.24 -10.74
N ASN A 778 3.79 21.20 -10.04
CA ASN A 778 3.92 21.04 -8.60
C ASN A 778 5.21 20.30 -8.16
N GLY A 779 6.21 20.24 -9.02
CA GLY A 779 7.51 19.63 -8.72
C GLY A 779 7.43 18.11 -8.55
N TYR A 780 6.48 17.46 -9.25
CA TYR A 780 6.21 16.02 -9.14
C TYR A 780 5.86 15.56 -7.72
N ASN A 781 5.19 16.43 -6.94
CA ASN A 781 4.79 16.11 -5.58
C ASN A 781 3.62 15.09 -5.54
N VAL A 782 3.88 13.87 -5.07
CA VAL A 782 2.90 12.77 -5.05
C VAL A 782 1.65 13.11 -4.23
N ARG A 783 1.80 13.78 -3.07
CA ARG A 783 0.67 14.14 -2.21
C ARG A 783 -0.23 15.17 -2.88
N LYS A 784 0.37 16.17 -3.53
CA LYS A 784 -0.37 17.16 -4.31
C LYS A 784 -1.10 16.54 -5.50
N LEU A 785 -0.49 15.54 -6.15
CA LEU A 785 -1.18 14.80 -7.22
C LEU A 785 -2.40 14.04 -6.68
N VAL A 786 -2.30 13.37 -5.52
CA VAL A 786 -3.47 12.73 -4.89
C VAL A 786 -4.58 13.74 -4.57
N VAL A 787 -4.21 14.92 -4.05
CA VAL A 787 -5.16 16.02 -3.81
C VAL A 787 -5.82 16.45 -5.12
N ASP A 788 -5.04 16.67 -6.18
CA ASP A 788 -5.57 17.07 -7.49
C ASP A 788 -6.55 16.03 -8.04
N ILE A 789 -6.19 14.74 -7.98
CA ILE A 789 -7.06 13.62 -8.37
C ILE A 789 -8.38 13.70 -7.60
N ALA A 790 -8.34 13.81 -6.27
CA ALA A 790 -9.54 13.85 -5.44
C ALA A 790 -10.42 15.09 -5.71
N VAL A 791 -9.79 16.24 -5.93
CA VAL A 791 -10.52 17.48 -6.24
C VAL A 791 -11.15 17.40 -7.63
N THR A 792 -10.42 16.87 -8.62
CA THR A 792 -10.91 16.68 -9.98
C THR A 792 -12.12 15.74 -10.01
N THR A 793 -12.08 14.64 -9.24
CA THR A 793 -13.19 13.68 -9.20
C THR A 793 -14.40 14.22 -8.45
N ALA A 794 -14.18 14.98 -7.38
CA ALA A 794 -15.24 15.53 -6.57
C ALA A 794 -15.98 16.70 -7.25
N THR A 795 -15.28 17.52 -8.05
CA THR A 795 -15.82 18.75 -8.64
C THR A 795 -16.40 18.60 -10.05
N VAL A 796 -16.02 17.54 -10.78
CA VAL A 796 -16.62 17.29 -12.11
C VAL A 796 -18.09 16.91 -11.92
N LYS A 797 -18.96 17.73 -12.52
CA LYS A 797 -20.39 17.43 -12.61
C LYS A 797 -20.55 16.24 -13.54
N THR A 798 -20.90 15.08 -12.98
CA THR A 798 -21.32 13.94 -13.79
C THR A 798 -22.55 14.40 -14.57
N PRO A 799 -22.56 14.38 -15.92
CA PRO A 799 -23.73 14.78 -16.67
C PRO A 799 -24.93 13.91 -16.21
N PRO A 800 -26.13 14.50 -16.08
CA PRO A 800 -27.31 13.72 -15.71
C PRO A 800 -27.47 12.56 -16.69
N LYS A 801 -27.77 11.38 -16.16
CA LYS A 801 -28.02 10.17 -16.95
C LYS A 801 -29.22 10.33 -17.85
#